data_AF-A0A5B9MI10-F1
#
_entry.id   AF-A0A5B9MI10-F1
#
_cell.length_a   1.000
_cell.length_b   1.000
_cell.length_c   1.000
_cell.angle_alpha   90.00
_cell.angle_beta   90.00
_cell.angle_gamma   90.00
#
_symmetry.space_group_name_H-M   'P 1'
#
loop_
_entity.id
_entity.type
_entity.pdbx_description
1 polymer ?
#
loop_
_entity_poly.entity_id
_entity_poly.type
_entity_poly.pdbx_seq_one_letter_code
_entity_poly.pdbx_strand_id
1 'polypeptide(L)'
;MSRHNRKPIRSPRQPQVRQLRCEPLERRELLAVLSGDGFIGPIQPSEYVAQEMIQSAPPSVSITDASVTEGHAGPTTLAFDVRLSAAAEETVTVNFQIANDTADALIVQRIASGLGAPLYVTHAPGEPNTLFVVEKTGAIKKLDLTDNTVSPTPFLVVEDLSTNSERGLLGLAFHPDYETNRRFFVNMTLPNGASLIREYTANANGETADPDSARPLLGFSQPYPNHNGGWIDFGPDGYLYIASGDGGSGNDPLDNAQDITNNLLGKILRIDVDGDDFPGDALRNYAIPPSNPFVARGGDDEIWAYGLRNPWRNSFDRETGDLLIADVGQSQREEINFQPATSGGGIDYGWRRREGTIDTPNVPGSKPLFAVDPIYDYQHGSGDREGNSVTGGYVYRGPLEELHGNYFFGDFSNNRIWSLRPNSPDPTTHDGTNYDDFTDWTDLLTPDVGRINSIASFGEDAAGNLFIVDIGGEIFRISEGADYKTTTHSVMILPGETSATLQVDVIGDRLPEPHETFEVSMTSSVGATIGNGQAQGRILNDDAPTVDDVQIGSGDRQRSIIDSLKITFDSTVQINDSASGAIELMNLDSQQSVTLVPSTAVQNGVTTLTLGIASGPSVESFLGTAISLADGRYRLTIDASHVTIGGVGLDGNGDQHGGDDFTFGTDPADKFFRFFGDSDGDRDVDGQDYGRFGLTFLRPSTDPAFNAIFDSDGDDDVDGQDYGRFGESFLRQLPM
;
A
#
# COMPACT_ATOMS: atom_id res chain seq x y z
N MET A 1 14.16 21.44 -81.03
CA MET A 1 13.99 20.00 -81.34
C MET A 1 12.95 19.47 -80.35
N SER A 2 11.81 18.83 -80.64
CA SER A 2 11.29 18.03 -81.78
C SER A 2 11.23 16.51 -81.52
N ARG A 3 10.04 16.02 -81.10
CA ARG A 3 9.45 14.66 -81.35
C ARG A 3 10.13 13.48 -80.62
N HIS A 4 9.49 12.34 -80.34
CA HIS A 4 8.11 11.76 -80.47
C HIS A 4 8.03 10.56 -79.47
N ASN A 5 6.95 9.85 -79.12
CA ASN A 5 5.52 9.68 -79.49
C ASN A 5 4.81 9.04 -78.23
N ARG A 6 3.57 8.49 -78.14
CA ARG A 6 2.37 8.27 -79.00
C ARG A 6 1.08 8.43 -78.12
N LYS A 7 -0.07 7.79 -78.46
CA LYS A 7 -1.43 7.98 -77.86
C LYS A 7 -2.44 6.91 -78.41
N PRO A 8 -3.76 6.84 -78.07
CA PRO A 8 -4.46 6.56 -76.77
C PRO A 8 -5.76 5.67 -76.92
N ILE A 9 -6.79 5.84 -76.04
CA ILE A 9 -8.26 5.47 -76.13
C ILE A 9 -8.68 4.14 -75.43
N ARG A 10 -9.75 4.02 -74.59
CA ARG A 10 -10.69 4.96 -73.88
C ARG A 10 -11.41 4.23 -72.69
N SER A 11 -12.07 4.99 -71.80
CA SER A 11 -13.01 4.51 -70.75
C SER A 11 -14.50 4.73 -71.13
N PRO A 12 -15.47 4.26 -70.32
CA PRO A 12 -16.05 5.03 -69.18
C PRO A 12 -16.37 4.12 -67.96
N ARG A 13 -17.05 4.47 -66.83
CA ARG A 13 -17.65 5.70 -66.25
C ARG A 13 -17.76 5.55 -64.70
N GLN A 14 -18.25 6.59 -63.99
CA GLN A 14 -18.74 6.56 -62.59
C GLN A 14 -19.94 7.54 -62.43
N PRO A 15 -20.77 7.41 -61.37
CA PRO A 15 -21.53 8.54 -60.81
C PRO A 15 -21.47 8.63 -59.26
N GLN A 16 -21.63 9.84 -58.72
CA GLN A 16 -21.93 10.12 -57.30
C GLN A 16 -23.43 10.39 -57.09
N VAL A 17 -23.94 10.20 -55.88
CA VAL A 17 -25.25 10.72 -55.41
C VAL A 17 -25.10 11.28 -53.99
N ARG A 18 -25.96 12.24 -53.62
CA ARG A 18 -25.94 13.01 -52.35
C ARG A 18 -26.71 12.33 -51.21
N GLN A 19 -26.45 12.80 -49.98
CA GLN A 19 -27.38 12.72 -48.85
C GLN A 19 -28.80 13.19 -49.21
N LEU A 20 -29.80 12.53 -48.65
CA LEU A 20 -31.17 13.01 -48.48
C LEU A 20 -31.64 12.66 -47.05
N ARG A 21 -32.47 13.52 -46.46
CA ARG A 21 -33.10 13.28 -45.14
C ARG A 21 -34.37 12.44 -45.32
N CYS A 22 -34.70 11.65 -44.31
CA CYS A 22 -36.05 11.11 -44.13
C CYS A 22 -36.69 11.74 -42.88
N GLU A 23 -37.85 12.35 -43.09
CA GLU A 23 -38.82 12.91 -42.14
C GLU A 23 -40.22 12.54 -42.72
N PRO A 24 -41.32 12.52 -41.95
CA PRO A 24 -42.12 11.29 -41.92
C PRO A 24 -43.19 11.16 -43.01
N LEU A 25 -43.69 9.94 -43.16
CA LEU A 25 -44.85 9.61 -44.00
C LEU A 25 -46.16 10.06 -43.33
N GLU A 26 -46.45 11.37 -43.37
CA GLU A 26 -47.82 11.84 -43.06
C GLU A 26 -48.82 11.38 -44.13
N ARG A 27 -49.80 10.60 -43.68
CA ARG A 27 -50.90 10.06 -44.48
C ARG A 27 -51.90 11.17 -44.83
N ARG A 28 -52.08 11.50 -46.12
CA ARG A 28 -53.34 12.11 -46.61
C ARG A 28 -53.73 11.78 -48.04
N GLU A 29 -54.84 11.03 -48.11
CA GLU A 29 -55.94 11.04 -49.08
C GLU A 29 -55.69 11.10 -50.60
N LEU A 30 -56.24 10.10 -51.27
CA LEU A 30 -56.32 9.94 -52.72
C LEU A 30 -57.55 10.67 -53.27
N LEU A 31 -57.42 11.57 -54.26
CA LEU A 31 -58.56 11.97 -55.10
C LEU A 31 -58.18 12.62 -56.45
N ALA A 32 -58.09 11.80 -57.50
CA ALA A 32 -58.24 12.21 -58.89
C ALA A 32 -58.82 11.03 -59.69
N VAL A 33 -59.83 11.28 -60.53
CA VAL A 33 -60.64 10.25 -61.22
C VAL A 33 -60.29 10.16 -62.70
N LEU A 34 -60.35 8.95 -63.27
CA LEU A 34 -60.65 8.51 -64.66
C LEU A 34 -59.92 7.16 -64.90
N SER A 35 -60.46 6.14 -65.57
CA SER A 35 -61.81 5.86 -66.07
C SER A 35 -61.91 4.37 -66.48
N GLY A 36 -63.01 3.66 -66.22
CA GLY A 36 -63.21 2.28 -66.69
C GLY A 36 -64.57 1.69 -66.27
N ASP A 37 -65.36 1.27 -67.26
CA ASP A 37 -66.78 0.91 -67.11
C ASP A 37 -67.04 -0.34 -66.25
N GLY A 38 -68.10 -0.32 -65.42
CA GLY A 38 -68.55 -1.48 -64.64
C GLY A 38 -69.76 -1.23 -63.74
N PHE A 39 -70.97 -1.40 -64.27
CA PHE A 39 -72.22 -1.19 -63.53
C PHE A 39 -72.55 -2.38 -62.60
N ILE A 40 -72.57 -2.17 -61.28
CA ILE A 40 -73.21 -3.06 -60.28
C ILE A 40 -74.08 -2.18 -59.36
N GLY A 41 -75.21 -2.73 -58.90
CA GLY A 41 -76.25 -1.98 -58.17
C GLY A 41 -75.86 -1.51 -56.75
N PRO A 42 -76.71 -0.69 -56.11
CA PRO A 42 -76.41 -0.06 -54.82
C PRO A 42 -76.34 -1.09 -53.69
N ILE A 43 -75.11 -1.38 -53.26
CA ILE A 43 -74.84 -2.09 -52.00
C ILE A 43 -75.18 -1.12 -50.85
N GLN A 44 -75.95 -1.57 -49.86
CA GLN A 44 -76.13 -0.80 -48.63
C GLN A 44 -74.76 -0.61 -47.95
N PRO A 45 -74.40 0.59 -47.47
CA PRO A 45 -73.19 0.76 -46.68
C PRO A 45 -73.38 0.02 -45.36
N SER A 46 -72.85 -1.20 -45.27
CA SER A 46 -72.58 -1.85 -43.99
C SER A 46 -71.68 -0.92 -43.20
N GLU A 47 -72.06 -0.59 -41.97
CA GLU A 47 -71.25 0.21 -41.06
C GLU A 47 -69.96 -0.55 -40.73
N TYR A 48 -68.93 -0.33 -41.57
CA TYR A 48 -67.56 -0.55 -41.17
C TYR A 48 -67.23 0.54 -40.16
N VAL A 49 -67.66 0.28 -38.91
CA VAL A 49 -67.21 1.03 -37.75
C VAL A 49 -65.70 0.88 -37.75
N ALA A 50 -65.00 1.93 -38.17
CA ALA A 50 -63.62 2.11 -37.80
C ALA A 50 -63.62 2.22 -36.28
N GLN A 51 -63.41 1.09 -35.60
CA GLN A 51 -62.79 1.14 -34.30
C GLN A 51 -61.43 1.78 -34.56
N GLU A 52 -61.35 3.08 -34.27
CA GLU A 52 -60.11 3.63 -33.75
C GLU A 52 -59.73 2.71 -32.60
N MET A 53 -58.74 1.85 -32.84
CA MET A 53 -58.08 1.18 -31.74
C MET A 53 -57.49 2.32 -30.93
N ILE A 54 -58.13 2.64 -29.80
CA ILE A 54 -57.59 3.54 -28.80
C ILE A 54 -56.40 2.80 -28.22
N GLN A 55 -55.27 2.90 -28.93
CA GLN A 55 -54.00 2.40 -28.48
C GLN A 55 -53.76 3.09 -27.15
N SER A 56 -53.77 2.29 -26.08
CA SER A 56 -53.51 2.79 -24.73
C SER A 56 -52.20 3.56 -24.77
N ALA A 57 -52.15 4.70 -24.07
CA ALA A 57 -50.90 5.40 -23.89
C ALA A 57 -49.90 4.41 -23.29
N PRO A 58 -48.72 4.20 -23.90
CA PRO A 58 -47.76 3.21 -23.40
C PRO A 58 -47.42 3.55 -21.94
N PRO A 59 -47.31 2.54 -21.06
CA PRO A 59 -47.13 2.79 -19.64
C PRO A 59 -45.88 3.61 -19.38
N SER A 60 -45.88 4.41 -18.30
CA SER A 60 -44.65 5.04 -17.84
C SER A 60 -43.89 4.06 -16.96
N VAL A 61 -42.60 3.87 -17.22
CA VAL A 61 -41.68 3.11 -16.37
C VAL A 61 -41.00 4.04 -15.36
N SER A 62 -40.76 3.54 -14.16
CA SER A 62 -40.11 4.24 -13.06
C SER A 62 -39.21 3.30 -12.27
N ILE A 63 -38.06 3.80 -11.83
CA ILE A 63 -37.21 3.15 -10.81
C ILE A 63 -37.39 3.89 -9.47
N THR A 64 -36.99 3.26 -8.37
CA THR A 64 -36.91 3.86 -7.03
C THR A 64 -35.58 3.53 -6.37
N ASP A 65 -35.14 4.42 -5.48
CA ASP A 65 -33.94 4.24 -4.65
C ASP A 65 -33.95 2.89 -3.93
N ALA A 66 -32.75 2.34 -3.70
CA ALA A 66 -32.56 1.07 -3.02
C ALA A 66 -31.30 1.14 -2.14
N SER A 67 -31.30 0.39 -1.04
CA SER A 67 -30.17 0.29 -0.13
C SER A 67 -29.95 -1.15 0.30
N VAL A 68 -28.69 -1.55 0.45
CA VAL A 68 -28.32 -2.84 1.05
C VAL A 68 -27.16 -2.62 2.03
N THR A 69 -27.07 -3.48 3.03
CA THR A 69 -25.86 -3.66 3.82
C THR A 69 -24.82 -4.36 2.96
N GLU A 70 -23.57 -3.92 3.05
CA GLU A 70 -22.47 -4.39 2.22
C GLU A 70 -22.15 -5.88 2.49
N GLY A 71 -21.73 -6.17 3.72
CA GLY A 71 -21.47 -7.51 4.22
C GLY A 71 -20.03 -7.98 4.01
N HIS A 72 -19.41 -8.51 5.06
CA HIS A 72 -17.95 -8.59 5.25
C HIS A 72 -17.13 -9.54 4.31
N ALA A 73 -17.68 -9.99 3.18
CA ALA A 73 -17.01 -10.77 2.13
C ALA A 73 -17.91 -11.11 0.92
N GLY A 74 -17.58 -10.56 -0.26
CA GLY A 74 -18.12 -10.99 -1.55
C GLY A 74 -19.53 -10.46 -1.87
N PRO A 75 -20.13 -10.88 -3.01
CA PRO A 75 -21.18 -10.09 -3.64
C PRO A 75 -22.55 -10.17 -2.95
N THR A 76 -23.04 -9.02 -2.49
CA THR A 76 -24.39 -8.83 -1.95
C THR A 76 -25.31 -8.17 -2.99
N THR A 77 -26.41 -8.82 -3.40
CA THR A 77 -27.26 -8.27 -4.48
C THR A 77 -28.20 -7.14 -4.00
N LEU A 78 -27.88 -5.91 -4.40
CA LEU A 78 -28.77 -4.74 -4.32
C LEU A 78 -29.80 -4.78 -5.48
N ALA A 79 -31.09 -4.82 -5.13
CA ALA A 79 -32.19 -4.93 -6.08
C ALA A 79 -33.02 -3.64 -6.16
N PHE A 80 -33.00 -2.97 -7.31
CA PHE A 80 -33.83 -1.80 -7.58
C PHE A 80 -35.16 -2.19 -8.23
N ASP A 81 -36.24 -1.58 -7.76
CA ASP A 81 -37.61 -1.90 -8.16
C ASP A 81 -38.01 -1.11 -9.42
N VAL A 82 -38.01 -1.78 -10.58
CA VAL A 82 -38.37 -1.17 -11.88
C VAL A 82 -39.83 -1.46 -12.17
N ARG A 83 -40.70 -0.43 -12.10
CA ARG A 83 -42.16 -0.57 -12.13
C ARG A 83 -42.80 0.17 -13.31
N LEU A 84 -43.86 -0.40 -13.89
CA LEU A 84 -44.73 0.22 -14.88
C LEU A 84 -45.99 0.81 -14.23
N SER A 85 -46.51 1.91 -14.76
CA SER A 85 -47.78 2.50 -14.34
C SER A 85 -49.01 1.62 -14.63
N ALA A 86 -48.89 0.69 -15.57
CA ALA A 86 -49.86 -0.33 -15.95
C ALA A 86 -49.15 -1.47 -16.68
N ALA A 87 -49.75 -2.66 -16.73
CA ALA A 87 -49.18 -3.79 -17.47
C ALA A 87 -49.12 -3.50 -18.99
N ALA A 88 -48.03 -3.92 -19.64
CA ALA A 88 -47.85 -3.78 -21.08
C ALA A 88 -48.40 -4.99 -21.85
N GLU A 89 -48.84 -4.77 -23.10
CA GLU A 89 -49.27 -5.84 -24.03
C GLU A 89 -48.09 -6.47 -24.81
N GLU A 90 -46.94 -5.79 -24.84
CA GLU A 90 -45.67 -6.24 -25.43
C GLU A 90 -44.55 -6.15 -24.37
N THR A 91 -43.43 -6.85 -24.58
CA THR A 91 -42.29 -6.79 -23.66
C THR A 91 -41.72 -5.38 -23.60
N VAL A 92 -41.61 -4.81 -22.39
CA VAL A 92 -40.86 -3.56 -22.16
C VAL A 92 -39.39 -3.91 -21.94
N THR A 93 -38.49 -3.21 -22.63
CA THR A 93 -37.06 -3.23 -22.34
C THR A 93 -36.63 -1.86 -21.81
N VAL A 94 -35.84 -1.84 -20.74
CA VAL A 94 -35.23 -0.64 -20.18
C VAL A 94 -33.72 -0.86 -20.13
N ASN A 95 -32.95 0.10 -20.64
CA ASN A 95 -31.49 0.08 -20.53
C ASN A 95 -31.05 1.12 -19.50
N PHE A 96 -30.01 0.78 -18.74
CA PHE A 96 -29.49 1.58 -17.63
C PHE A 96 -28.02 1.93 -17.86
N GLN A 97 -27.58 2.98 -17.19
CA GLN A 97 -26.19 3.26 -16.86
C GLN A 97 -26.11 3.40 -15.34
N ILE A 98 -24.96 3.07 -14.77
CA ILE A 98 -24.63 3.36 -13.37
C ILE A 98 -23.42 4.30 -13.39
N ALA A 99 -23.47 5.35 -12.58
CA ALA A 99 -22.36 6.27 -12.36
C ALA A 99 -22.02 6.27 -10.87
N ASN A 100 -20.73 6.22 -10.55
CA ASN A 100 -20.31 6.32 -9.16
C ASN A 100 -20.55 7.75 -8.63
N ASP A 101 -20.70 7.87 -7.32
CA ASP A 101 -20.75 9.17 -6.61
C ASP A 101 -19.77 9.16 -5.43
N THR A 102 -19.81 8.09 -4.61
CA THR A 102 -18.88 7.88 -3.48
C THR A 102 -18.64 6.41 -3.15
N ALA A 103 -18.91 5.47 -4.08
CA ALA A 103 -18.81 4.03 -3.84
C ALA A 103 -17.53 3.43 -4.44
N ASP A 104 -16.37 3.95 -4.02
CA ASP A 104 -15.06 3.78 -4.65
C ASP A 104 -14.22 2.79 -3.82
N ALA A 105 -13.88 1.62 -4.39
CA ALA A 105 -13.24 0.52 -3.66
C ALA A 105 -11.91 0.08 -4.27
N LEU A 106 -11.06 -0.58 -3.47
CA LEU A 106 -9.80 -1.15 -3.93
C LEU A 106 -10.01 -2.41 -4.79
N ILE A 107 -9.50 -2.41 -6.02
CA ILE A 107 -9.48 -3.60 -6.88
C ILE A 107 -8.06 -4.02 -7.28
N VAL A 108 -7.81 -5.33 -7.22
CA VAL A 108 -6.56 -5.92 -7.71
C VAL A 108 -6.77 -6.43 -9.13
N GLN A 109 -6.42 -5.60 -10.11
CA GLN A 109 -6.52 -5.98 -11.52
C GLN A 109 -5.29 -6.80 -11.94
N ARG A 110 -5.50 -7.96 -12.58
CA ARG A 110 -4.41 -8.68 -13.25
C ARG A 110 -4.04 -8.00 -14.57
N ILE A 111 -2.84 -7.41 -14.59
CA ILE A 111 -2.27 -6.68 -15.72
C ILE A 111 -1.58 -7.63 -16.72
N ALA A 112 -0.89 -8.67 -16.26
CA ALA A 112 -0.21 -9.62 -17.14
C ALA A 112 -0.31 -11.07 -16.65
N SER A 113 -0.14 -12.03 -17.58
CA SER A 113 -0.13 -13.47 -17.31
C SER A 113 0.74 -14.21 -18.33
N GLY A 114 1.16 -15.44 -18.00
CA GLY A 114 1.97 -16.28 -18.89
C GLY A 114 3.46 -15.93 -18.93
N LEU A 115 3.96 -15.26 -17.89
CA LEU A 115 5.37 -14.88 -17.72
C LEU A 115 6.20 -16.06 -17.18
N GLY A 116 7.49 -16.09 -17.51
CA GLY A 116 8.41 -17.19 -17.22
C GLY A 116 9.19 -16.99 -15.93
N ALA A 117 8.52 -17.14 -14.78
CA ALA A 117 9.07 -16.83 -13.45
C ALA A 117 9.57 -15.38 -13.33
N PRO A 118 8.65 -14.38 -13.34
CA PRO A 118 9.00 -12.99 -13.12
C PRO A 118 9.49 -12.78 -11.68
N LEU A 119 10.49 -11.91 -11.50
CA LEU A 119 11.10 -11.58 -10.21
C LEU A 119 11.10 -10.09 -9.90
N TYR A 120 10.81 -9.22 -10.87
CA TYR A 120 10.71 -7.77 -10.65
C TYR A 120 9.94 -7.10 -11.79
N VAL A 121 9.31 -5.95 -11.50
CA VAL A 121 8.81 -5.00 -12.49
C VAL A 121 9.21 -3.59 -12.08
N THR A 122 9.63 -2.77 -13.04
CA THR A 122 9.90 -1.34 -12.83
C THR A 122 9.69 -0.58 -14.14
N HIS A 123 9.60 0.74 -14.08
CA HIS A 123 9.52 1.62 -15.25
C HIS A 123 10.90 2.19 -15.61
N ALA A 124 10.98 2.93 -16.71
CA ALA A 124 12.19 3.67 -17.10
C ALA A 124 11.89 5.17 -17.22
N PRO A 125 12.84 6.08 -16.89
CA PRO A 125 12.69 7.51 -17.11
C PRO A 125 12.24 7.84 -18.56
N GLY A 126 11.18 8.62 -18.69
CA GLY A 126 10.58 9.00 -19.98
C GLY A 126 9.76 7.93 -20.71
N GLU A 127 9.57 6.72 -20.15
CA GLU A 127 8.67 5.68 -20.68
C GLU A 127 7.52 5.37 -19.69
N PRO A 128 6.67 6.36 -19.33
CA PRO A 128 5.74 6.25 -18.20
C PRO A 128 4.60 5.24 -18.38
N ASN A 129 4.31 4.83 -19.61
CA ASN A 129 3.28 3.84 -19.93
C ASN A 129 3.88 2.44 -20.12
N THR A 130 5.08 2.17 -19.60
CA THR A 130 5.80 0.91 -19.84
C THR A 130 6.41 0.38 -18.55
N LEU A 131 6.09 -0.87 -18.23
CA LEU A 131 6.87 -1.66 -17.28
C LEU A 131 7.85 -2.59 -18.00
N PHE A 132 8.99 -2.82 -17.37
CA PHE A 132 10.00 -3.78 -17.76
C PHE A 132 9.97 -4.95 -16.77
N VAL A 133 9.41 -6.08 -17.22
CA VAL A 133 9.29 -7.31 -16.44
C VAL A 133 10.59 -8.10 -16.54
N VAL A 134 11.21 -8.39 -15.39
CA VAL A 134 12.42 -9.21 -15.28
C VAL A 134 12.04 -10.66 -15.02
N GLU A 135 12.40 -11.57 -15.92
CA GLU A 135 12.21 -13.02 -15.77
C GLU A 135 13.51 -13.69 -15.30
N LYS A 136 13.42 -14.57 -14.29
CA LYS A 136 14.56 -15.26 -13.65
C LYS A 136 15.51 -15.94 -14.65
N THR A 137 14.96 -16.35 -15.79
CA THR A 137 15.65 -17.07 -16.88
C THR A 137 16.46 -16.18 -17.82
N GLY A 138 16.44 -14.85 -17.64
CA GLY A 138 17.26 -13.88 -18.37
C GLY A 138 16.50 -12.94 -19.32
N ALA A 139 15.21 -13.18 -19.57
CA ALA A 139 14.42 -12.28 -20.41
C ALA A 139 14.00 -11.02 -19.64
N ILE A 140 14.09 -9.86 -20.30
CA ILE A 140 13.43 -8.62 -19.89
C ILE A 140 12.35 -8.33 -20.93
N LYS A 141 11.10 -8.10 -20.53
CA LYS A 141 9.97 -7.87 -21.44
C LYS A 141 9.32 -6.51 -21.18
N LYS A 142 8.98 -5.76 -22.24
CA LYS A 142 8.12 -4.57 -22.13
C LYS A 142 6.66 -5.02 -21.93
N LEU A 143 5.95 -4.34 -21.06
CA LEU A 143 4.52 -4.42 -20.80
C LEU A 143 3.93 -3.02 -20.99
N ASP A 144 3.10 -2.85 -22.02
CA ASP A 144 2.42 -1.57 -22.31
C ASP A 144 1.22 -1.41 -21.39
N LEU A 145 1.19 -0.33 -20.60
CA LEU A 145 0.12 -0.03 -19.63
C LEU A 145 -1.11 0.64 -20.27
N THR A 146 -1.11 0.93 -21.58
CA THR A 146 -2.26 1.51 -22.28
C THR A 146 -3.27 0.47 -22.76
N ASP A 147 -2.83 -0.77 -23.00
CA ASP A 147 -3.68 -1.91 -23.35
C ASP A 147 -3.34 -3.22 -22.62
N ASN A 148 -2.45 -3.16 -21.63
CA ASN A 148 -1.94 -4.27 -20.81
C ASN A 148 -1.27 -5.39 -21.65
N THR A 149 -0.68 -5.07 -22.80
CA THR A 149 0.00 -6.07 -23.64
C THR A 149 1.48 -6.27 -23.30
N VAL A 150 1.86 -7.53 -23.06
CA VAL A 150 3.27 -7.95 -22.98
C VAL A 150 3.83 -8.07 -24.41
N SER A 151 4.94 -7.40 -24.69
CA SER A 151 5.63 -7.49 -25.98
C SER A 151 6.05 -8.94 -26.29
N PRO A 152 5.72 -9.49 -27.48
CA PRO A 152 6.17 -10.82 -27.88
C PRO A 152 7.67 -10.88 -28.22
N THR A 153 8.33 -9.73 -28.35
CA THR A 153 9.79 -9.61 -28.47
C THR A 153 10.34 -9.09 -27.14
N PRO A 154 11.20 -9.83 -26.43
CA PRO A 154 11.88 -9.32 -25.25
C PRO A 154 12.66 -8.03 -25.56
N PHE A 155 12.69 -7.11 -24.61
CA PHE A 155 13.56 -5.94 -24.63
C PHE A 155 15.03 -6.37 -24.69
N LEU A 156 15.39 -7.36 -23.88
CA LEU A 156 16.70 -8.02 -23.88
C LEU A 156 16.51 -9.49 -23.48
N VAL A 157 17.43 -10.35 -23.92
CA VAL A 157 17.68 -11.65 -23.28
C VAL A 157 19.12 -11.64 -22.80
N VAL A 158 19.31 -11.72 -21.48
CA VAL A 158 20.60 -11.80 -20.81
C VAL A 158 21.05 -13.26 -20.84
N GLU A 159 22.06 -13.56 -21.66
CA GLU A 159 22.71 -14.87 -21.70
C GLU A 159 23.88 -14.97 -20.69
N ASP A 160 24.45 -16.18 -20.59
CA ASP A 160 25.51 -16.56 -19.64
C ASP A 160 25.15 -16.30 -18.17
N LEU A 161 24.10 -16.98 -17.69
CA LEU A 161 23.65 -16.97 -16.29
C LEU A 161 23.28 -18.37 -15.75
N SER A 162 23.12 -18.47 -14.44
CA SER A 162 22.68 -19.68 -13.74
C SER A 162 21.31 -19.46 -13.09
N THR A 163 20.38 -20.41 -13.21
CA THR A 163 19.00 -20.29 -12.71
C THR A 163 18.68 -21.19 -11.50
N ASN A 164 19.69 -21.84 -10.91
CA ASN A 164 19.49 -22.84 -9.87
C ASN A 164 19.35 -22.22 -8.46
N SER A 165 18.42 -22.74 -7.65
CA SER A 165 18.12 -22.19 -6.31
C SER A 165 17.64 -20.73 -6.43
N GLU A 166 18.26 -19.76 -5.77
CA GLU A 166 17.86 -18.34 -5.87
C GLU A 166 18.38 -17.65 -7.13
N ARG A 167 19.47 -18.17 -7.71
CA ARG A 167 20.21 -17.60 -8.84
C ARG A 167 19.36 -17.31 -10.07
N GLY A 168 19.70 -16.27 -10.81
CA GLY A 168 19.05 -15.91 -12.07
C GLY A 168 19.49 -14.54 -12.59
N LEU A 169 18.59 -13.90 -13.35
CA LEU A 169 18.52 -12.45 -13.51
C LEU A 169 17.61 -11.91 -12.39
N LEU A 170 18.11 -11.06 -11.50
CA LEU A 170 17.49 -10.77 -10.19
C LEU A 170 17.07 -9.30 -9.99
N GLY A 171 17.80 -8.37 -10.61
CA GLY A 171 17.55 -6.93 -10.51
C GLY A 171 17.80 -6.20 -11.82
N LEU A 172 17.13 -5.06 -11.98
CA LEU A 172 17.18 -4.17 -13.13
C LEU A 172 17.05 -2.73 -12.62
N ALA A 173 17.97 -1.84 -12.98
CA ALA A 173 17.90 -0.41 -12.68
C ALA A 173 18.17 0.41 -13.94
N PHE A 174 17.32 1.40 -14.23
CA PHE A 174 17.53 2.34 -15.32
C PHE A 174 18.33 3.54 -14.83
N HIS A 175 19.30 4.01 -15.62
CA HIS A 175 20.06 5.22 -15.27
C HIS A 175 19.13 6.43 -15.15
N PRO A 176 19.35 7.39 -14.23
CA PRO A 176 18.50 8.59 -14.13
C PRO A 176 18.36 9.34 -15.47
N ASP A 177 19.48 9.62 -16.14
CA ASP A 177 19.53 10.15 -17.52
C ASP A 177 19.14 9.16 -18.66
N TYR A 178 18.45 8.04 -18.40
CA TYR A 178 18.15 6.99 -19.39
C TYR A 178 17.46 7.52 -20.65
N GLU A 179 16.61 8.56 -20.54
CA GLU A 179 16.01 9.24 -21.69
C GLU A 179 17.04 9.62 -22.76
N THR A 180 18.22 10.08 -22.32
CA THR A 180 19.29 10.64 -23.15
C THR A 180 20.45 9.69 -23.40
N ASN A 181 20.87 8.91 -22.39
CA ASN A 181 22.03 8.03 -22.47
C ASN A 181 21.68 6.56 -22.75
N ARG A 182 20.41 6.17 -22.54
CA ARG A 182 19.85 4.83 -22.75
C ARG A 182 20.53 3.71 -21.96
N ARG A 183 21.28 4.03 -20.91
CA ARG A 183 22.00 3.06 -20.06
C ARG A 183 21.07 2.43 -19.02
N PHE A 184 21.24 1.13 -18.80
CA PHE A 184 20.58 0.41 -17.72
C PHE A 184 21.49 -0.72 -17.23
N PHE A 185 21.22 -1.19 -16.02
CA PHE A 185 22.07 -2.11 -15.28
C PHE A 185 21.24 -3.30 -14.83
N VAL A 186 21.85 -4.49 -14.82
CA VAL A 186 21.24 -5.71 -14.31
C VAL A 186 22.12 -6.37 -13.26
N ASN A 187 21.50 -6.98 -12.25
CA ASN A 187 22.17 -7.86 -11.29
C ASN A 187 21.82 -9.31 -11.62
N MET A 188 22.83 -10.14 -11.83
CA MET A 188 22.70 -11.50 -12.35
C MET A 188 23.73 -12.45 -11.74
N THR A 189 23.39 -13.75 -11.67
CA THR A 189 24.36 -14.78 -11.25
C THR A 189 24.97 -15.50 -12.44
N LEU A 190 26.30 -15.48 -12.55
CA LEU A 190 27.06 -16.16 -13.60
C LEU A 190 27.05 -17.70 -13.44
N PRO A 191 27.41 -18.48 -14.49
CA PRO A 191 27.44 -19.95 -14.43
C PRO A 191 28.47 -20.54 -13.44
N ASN A 192 29.48 -19.76 -13.03
CA ASN A 192 30.42 -20.12 -11.96
C ASN A 192 29.85 -19.85 -10.54
N GLY A 193 28.69 -19.18 -10.45
CA GLY A 193 28.02 -18.79 -9.21
C GLY A 193 28.27 -17.36 -8.75
N ALA A 194 29.22 -16.61 -9.34
CA ALA A 194 29.49 -15.24 -8.94
C ALA A 194 28.34 -14.28 -9.28
N SER A 195 28.10 -13.28 -8.43
CA SER A 195 27.24 -12.14 -8.76
C SER A 195 27.98 -11.19 -9.70
N LEU A 196 27.27 -10.68 -10.71
CA LEU A 196 27.76 -9.67 -11.63
C LEU A 196 26.68 -8.60 -11.82
N ILE A 197 27.08 -7.35 -11.64
CA ILE A 197 26.33 -6.19 -12.11
C ILE A 197 26.88 -5.83 -13.49
N ARG A 198 25.99 -5.75 -14.47
CA ARG A 198 26.33 -5.60 -15.89
C ARG A 198 25.50 -4.46 -16.50
N GLU A 199 26.17 -3.52 -17.13
CA GLU A 199 25.57 -2.43 -17.90
C GLU A 199 25.23 -2.88 -19.32
N TYR A 200 24.13 -2.34 -19.85
CA TYR A 200 23.67 -2.44 -21.23
C TYR A 200 23.18 -1.07 -21.72
N THR A 201 23.10 -0.89 -23.04
CA THR A 201 22.51 0.28 -23.69
C THR A 201 21.26 -0.12 -24.50
N ALA A 202 20.16 0.60 -24.29
CA ALA A 202 18.94 0.46 -25.07
C ALA A 202 19.10 1.09 -26.46
N ASN A 203 18.42 0.53 -27.48
CA ASN A 203 18.38 1.15 -28.79
C ASN A 203 17.66 2.51 -28.73
N ALA A 204 17.97 3.39 -29.69
CA ALA A 204 17.50 4.78 -29.71
C ALA A 204 15.96 4.97 -29.83
N ASN A 205 15.19 3.88 -29.92
CA ASN A 205 13.72 3.85 -29.89
C ASN A 205 13.14 3.25 -28.59
N GLY A 206 13.96 2.77 -27.65
CA GLY A 206 13.50 2.18 -26.38
C GLY A 206 12.85 0.79 -26.47
N GLU A 207 12.67 0.20 -27.67
CA GLU A 207 11.89 -1.05 -27.81
C GLU A 207 12.71 -2.32 -27.53
N THR A 208 14.02 -2.28 -27.75
CA THR A 208 14.95 -3.37 -27.42
C THR A 208 16.31 -2.79 -27.02
N ALA A 209 17.15 -3.58 -26.37
CA ALA A 209 18.54 -3.26 -26.10
C ALA A 209 19.52 -3.97 -27.05
N ASP A 210 20.76 -3.48 -27.09
CA ASP A 210 21.84 -4.12 -27.83
C ASP A 210 22.56 -5.14 -26.92
N PRO A 211 22.48 -6.46 -27.19
CA PRO A 211 23.19 -7.45 -26.37
C PRO A 211 24.72 -7.34 -26.51
N ASP A 212 25.25 -6.81 -27.63
CA ASP A 212 26.69 -6.59 -27.83
C ASP A 212 27.22 -5.37 -27.03
N SER A 213 26.33 -4.57 -26.43
CA SER A 213 26.70 -3.46 -25.52
C SER A 213 27.09 -3.89 -24.10
N ALA A 214 27.01 -5.19 -23.80
CA ALA A 214 27.26 -5.79 -22.48
C ALA A 214 28.61 -5.37 -21.86
N ARG A 215 28.56 -4.52 -20.82
CA ARG A 215 29.73 -4.00 -20.10
C ARG A 215 29.70 -4.46 -18.62
N PRO A 216 30.59 -5.36 -18.18
CA PRO A 216 30.78 -5.64 -16.75
C PRO A 216 31.03 -4.36 -15.95
N LEU A 217 30.41 -4.26 -14.77
CA LEU A 217 30.52 -3.09 -13.88
C LEU A 217 31.19 -3.50 -12.56
N LEU A 218 30.48 -4.29 -11.74
CA LEU A 218 30.94 -4.85 -10.46
C LEU A 218 30.77 -6.38 -10.48
N GLY A 219 31.78 -7.14 -10.06
CA GLY A 219 31.65 -8.61 -9.92
C GLY A 219 32.32 -9.19 -8.67
N PHE A 220 31.59 -10.03 -7.93
CA PHE A 220 32.06 -10.65 -6.69
C PHE A 220 31.63 -12.12 -6.56
N SER A 221 32.41 -12.92 -5.82
CA SER A 221 32.20 -14.37 -5.72
C SER A 221 31.16 -14.74 -4.64
N GLN A 222 30.30 -15.70 -4.94
CA GLN A 222 29.33 -16.27 -3.99
C GLN A 222 29.78 -17.69 -3.57
N PRO A 223 29.88 -18.01 -2.27
CA PRO A 223 30.29 -19.34 -1.81
C PRO A 223 29.22 -20.42 -2.00
N TYR A 224 27.92 -20.08 -1.96
CA TYR A 224 26.80 -21.02 -2.06
C TYR A 224 25.76 -20.56 -3.12
N PRO A 225 24.70 -21.36 -3.43
CA PRO A 225 23.68 -21.00 -4.41
C PRO A 225 22.43 -20.34 -3.81
N ASN A 226 22.48 -19.99 -2.53
CA ASN A 226 21.47 -19.26 -1.78
C ASN A 226 22.07 -17.97 -1.21
N HIS A 227 21.21 -17.09 -0.72
CA HIS A 227 21.49 -15.74 -0.21
C HIS A 227 22.30 -14.88 -1.18
N ASN A 228 21.82 -14.75 -2.42
CA ASN A 228 22.51 -14.00 -3.45
C ASN A 228 22.14 -12.51 -3.48
N GLY A 229 21.21 -12.05 -2.64
CA GLY A 229 20.57 -10.74 -2.77
C GLY A 229 19.91 -10.62 -4.13
N GLY A 230 20.02 -9.45 -4.77
CA GLY A 230 19.62 -9.30 -6.17
C GLY A 230 19.10 -7.91 -6.52
N TRP A 231 18.50 -7.21 -5.56
CA TRP A 231 18.01 -5.84 -5.77
C TRP A 231 19.15 -4.88 -6.15
N ILE A 232 18.83 -4.00 -7.10
CA ILE A 232 19.62 -2.83 -7.48
C ILE A 232 18.64 -1.69 -7.80
N ASP A 233 18.98 -0.47 -7.42
CA ASP A 233 18.25 0.74 -7.83
C ASP A 233 19.12 2.00 -7.71
N PHE A 234 18.69 3.11 -8.27
CA PHE A 234 19.35 4.40 -8.08
C PHE A 234 18.80 5.13 -6.86
N GLY A 235 19.69 5.63 -6.01
CA GLY A 235 19.32 6.49 -4.89
C GLY A 235 18.91 7.89 -5.34
N PRO A 236 18.23 8.66 -4.47
CA PRO A 236 17.88 10.07 -4.73
C PRO A 236 19.12 10.99 -4.88
N ASP A 237 20.31 10.48 -4.58
CA ASP A 237 21.61 11.11 -4.78
C ASP A 237 22.25 10.84 -6.16
N GLY A 238 21.65 9.96 -6.97
CA GLY A 238 22.12 9.57 -8.30
C GLY A 238 23.12 8.42 -8.36
N TYR A 239 23.46 7.78 -7.23
CA TYR A 239 24.36 6.61 -7.21
C TYR A 239 23.61 5.28 -7.32
N LEU A 240 24.27 4.24 -7.84
CA LEU A 240 23.68 2.90 -7.93
C LEU A 240 23.88 2.15 -6.62
N TYR A 241 22.77 1.78 -5.98
CA TYR A 241 22.72 0.95 -4.78
C TYR A 241 22.53 -0.53 -5.16
N ILE A 242 23.16 -1.42 -4.40
CA ILE A 242 23.24 -2.86 -4.74
C ILE A 242 23.09 -3.69 -3.47
N ALA A 243 22.10 -4.57 -3.43
CA ALA A 243 21.90 -5.52 -2.34
C ALA A 243 22.65 -6.85 -2.58
N SER A 244 23.47 -7.26 -1.61
CA SER A 244 24.15 -8.56 -1.61
C SER A 244 23.88 -9.32 -0.31
N GLY A 245 23.37 -10.55 -0.43
CA GLY A 245 23.30 -11.46 0.71
C GLY A 245 24.67 -11.93 1.19
N ASP A 246 24.70 -12.57 2.35
CA ASP A 246 25.87 -13.18 3.00
C ASP A 246 26.53 -14.30 2.16
N GLY A 247 25.88 -14.70 1.07
CA GLY A 247 26.38 -15.65 0.09
C GLY A 247 26.10 -17.12 0.43
N GLY A 248 25.36 -17.38 1.50
CA GLY A 248 24.56 -18.59 1.70
C GLY A 248 25.06 -19.57 2.75
N SER A 249 24.49 -20.78 2.72
CA SER A 249 24.43 -21.71 3.86
C SER A 249 23.69 -21.11 5.07
N GLY A 250 23.50 -21.90 6.14
CA GLY A 250 22.92 -21.42 7.39
C GLY A 250 23.97 -20.83 8.34
N ASN A 251 23.57 -19.84 9.14
CA ASN A 251 24.34 -19.16 10.18
C ASN A 251 25.66 -18.54 9.69
N ASP A 252 25.67 -17.98 8.46
CA ASP A 252 26.82 -17.38 7.74
C ASP A 252 28.17 -17.95 8.22
N PRO A 253 28.58 -19.12 7.71
CA PRO A 253 29.70 -19.88 8.27
C PRO A 253 31.07 -19.21 8.03
N LEU A 254 31.10 -18.07 7.34
CA LEU A 254 32.30 -17.29 7.04
C LEU A 254 32.36 -15.96 7.81
N ASP A 255 31.26 -15.54 8.45
CA ASP A 255 31.09 -14.22 9.10
C ASP A 255 31.09 -13.05 8.08
N ASN A 256 30.75 -13.36 6.82
CA ASN A 256 30.67 -12.44 5.69
C ASN A 256 29.85 -11.17 5.99
N ALA A 257 28.71 -11.28 6.66
CA ALA A 257 27.86 -10.11 6.90
C ALA A 257 28.57 -9.03 7.75
N GLN A 258 29.39 -9.47 8.71
CA GLN A 258 30.19 -8.65 9.62
C GLN A 258 31.61 -8.35 9.11
N ASP A 259 32.18 -9.17 8.22
CA ASP A 259 33.46 -8.85 7.57
C ASP A 259 33.26 -7.77 6.51
N ILE A 260 33.95 -6.64 6.70
CA ILE A 260 33.93 -5.46 5.83
C ILE A 260 35.23 -5.28 5.02
N THR A 261 36.15 -6.28 4.99
CA THR A 261 37.52 -6.09 4.48
C THR A 261 37.89 -7.09 3.37
N ASN A 262 37.88 -6.66 2.11
CA ASN A 262 37.93 -7.48 0.88
C ASN A 262 36.72 -8.42 0.76
N ASN A 263 35.54 -7.98 1.22
CA ASN A 263 34.31 -8.74 1.21
C ASN A 263 33.07 -7.84 0.99
N LEU A 264 32.34 -8.15 -0.08
CA LEU A 264 31.14 -7.42 -0.52
C LEU A 264 29.84 -8.20 -0.29
N LEU A 265 29.83 -9.20 0.59
CA LEU A 265 28.69 -10.06 0.92
C LEU A 265 28.01 -9.65 2.24
N GLY A 266 26.68 -9.71 2.29
CA GLY A 266 25.86 -9.29 3.44
C GLY A 266 25.86 -7.77 3.63
N LYS A 267 25.64 -7.04 2.53
CA LYS A 267 25.84 -5.57 2.42
C LYS A 267 24.71 -4.91 1.60
N ILE A 268 24.55 -3.61 1.83
CA ILE A 268 24.19 -2.67 0.75
C ILE A 268 25.48 -2.00 0.28
N LEU A 269 25.75 -2.04 -1.01
CA LEU A 269 26.86 -1.34 -1.67
C LEU A 269 26.32 -0.11 -2.42
N ARG A 270 27.18 0.90 -2.65
CA ARG A 270 26.82 2.14 -3.36
C ARG A 270 27.98 2.61 -4.24
N ILE A 271 27.77 2.73 -5.55
CA ILE A 271 28.83 3.02 -6.53
C ILE A 271 28.44 4.11 -7.54
N ASP A 272 29.44 4.80 -8.08
CA ASP A 272 29.30 5.80 -9.15
C ASP A 272 29.52 5.14 -10.51
N VAL A 273 28.45 5.06 -11.32
CA VAL A 273 28.44 4.37 -12.62
C VAL A 273 29.01 5.21 -13.77
N ASP A 274 29.34 6.48 -13.54
CA ASP A 274 29.85 7.43 -14.54
C ASP A 274 31.38 7.60 -14.50
N GLY A 275 32.03 7.09 -13.44
CA GLY A 275 33.49 7.06 -13.29
C GLY A 275 34.12 5.66 -13.48
N ASP A 276 35.45 5.62 -13.29
CA ASP A 276 36.28 4.41 -13.21
C ASP A 276 37.52 4.74 -12.36
N ASP A 277 37.50 4.35 -11.08
CA ASP A 277 38.62 4.55 -10.14
C ASP A 277 39.62 3.36 -10.16
N PHE A 278 39.30 2.27 -10.85
CA PHE A 278 40.10 1.04 -10.89
C PHE A 278 40.55 0.67 -12.33
N PRO A 279 41.10 1.62 -13.12
CA PRO A 279 41.29 1.46 -14.55
C PRO A 279 42.24 0.30 -14.90
N GLY A 280 41.64 -0.77 -15.42
CA GLY A 280 42.32 -2.03 -15.75
C GLY A 280 41.76 -3.26 -15.02
N ASP A 281 40.92 -3.09 -14.01
CA ASP A 281 40.10 -4.15 -13.44
C ASP A 281 38.74 -4.22 -14.15
N ALA A 282 38.53 -5.28 -14.94
CA ALA A 282 37.30 -5.48 -15.69
C ALA A 282 36.08 -5.85 -14.81
N LEU A 283 36.25 -6.00 -13.49
CA LEU A 283 35.17 -6.24 -12.53
C LEU A 283 35.01 -5.10 -11.51
N ARG A 284 35.72 -3.97 -11.68
CA ARG A 284 35.58 -2.75 -10.86
C ARG A 284 35.50 -1.47 -11.70
N ASN A 285 34.67 -1.50 -12.74
CA ASN A 285 34.56 -0.47 -13.77
C ASN A 285 33.54 0.62 -13.36
N TYR A 286 33.80 1.26 -12.21
CA TYR A 286 33.01 2.30 -11.56
C TYR A 286 33.92 3.20 -10.71
N ALA A 287 33.42 4.36 -10.28
CA ALA A 287 34.07 5.19 -9.26
C ALA A 287 33.45 4.99 -7.87
N ILE A 288 34.19 5.40 -6.84
CA ILE A 288 33.74 5.38 -5.45
C ILE A 288 33.11 6.73 -5.10
N PRO A 289 31.83 6.79 -4.69
CA PRO A 289 31.22 7.99 -4.15
C PRO A 289 32.02 8.51 -2.94
N PRO A 290 32.58 9.74 -2.96
CA PRO A 290 33.43 10.24 -1.87
C PRO A 290 32.70 10.44 -0.53
N SER A 291 31.38 10.23 -0.52
CA SER A 291 30.50 10.24 0.65
C SER A 291 30.24 8.85 1.24
N ASN A 292 30.78 7.77 0.67
CA ASN A 292 30.64 6.43 1.25
C ASN A 292 31.31 6.35 2.65
N PRO A 293 30.70 5.65 3.61
CA PRO A 293 31.06 5.69 5.03
C PRO A 293 32.47 5.17 5.36
N PHE A 294 33.00 4.25 4.54
CA PHE A 294 34.30 3.62 4.75
C PHE A 294 35.46 4.29 4.00
N VAL A 295 35.19 5.32 3.17
CA VAL A 295 36.20 6.00 2.34
C VAL A 295 37.35 6.54 3.18
N ALA A 296 38.56 6.04 2.90
CA ALA A 296 39.80 6.33 3.64
C ALA A 296 39.74 5.98 5.15
N ARG A 297 38.88 5.02 5.54
CA ARG A 297 38.80 4.41 6.87
C ARG A 297 39.25 2.94 6.79
N GLY A 298 38.76 2.08 7.69
CA GLY A 298 38.96 0.63 7.63
C GLY A 298 37.67 -0.05 7.17
N GLY A 299 37.70 -0.62 5.97
CA GLY A 299 36.59 -1.29 5.30
C GLY A 299 36.78 -1.20 3.78
N ASP A 300 35.94 -1.87 3.00
CA ASP A 300 35.87 -1.70 1.55
C ASP A 300 35.05 -0.44 1.20
N ASP A 301 35.60 0.38 0.31
CA ASP A 301 35.07 1.71 -0.01
C ASP A 301 33.67 1.67 -0.66
N GLU A 302 33.27 0.54 -1.25
CA GLU A 302 31.94 0.30 -1.84
C GLU A 302 30.79 0.18 -0.82
N ILE A 303 31.09 -0.15 0.45
CA ILE A 303 30.06 -0.51 1.43
C ILE A 303 29.29 0.74 1.86
N TRP A 304 27.96 0.67 1.80
CA TRP A 304 27.04 1.67 2.34
C TRP A 304 26.39 1.23 3.67
N ALA A 305 26.00 -0.03 3.78
CA ALA A 305 25.52 -0.66 5.02
C ALA A 305 25.95 -2.14 5.06
N TYR A 306 26.01 -2.73 6.26
CA TYR A 306 26.46 -4.11 6.45
C TYR A 306 25.68 -4.82 7.57
N GLY A 307 26.02 -6.09 7.85
CA GLY A 307 25.31 -6.88 8.84
C GLY A 307 23.94 -7.37 8.37
N LEU A 308 23.80 -7.65 7.07
CA LEU A 308 22.58 -8.14 6.42
C LEU A 308 22.75 -9.60 5.93
N ARG A 309 21.65 -10.35 5.81
CA ARG A 309 21.61 -11.79 5.50
C ARG A 309 21.34 -12.09 4.03
N ASN A 310 20.20 -11.68 3.51
CA ASN A 310 19.75 -11.81 2.14
C ASN A 310 18.72 -10.72 1.79
N PRO A 311 19.14 -9.43 1.72
CA PRO A 311 18.27 -8.32 1.34
C PRO A 311 17.73 -8.54 -0.08
N TRP A 312 16.43 -8.79 -0.17
CA TRP A 312 15.81 -9.37 -1.38
C TRP A 312 15.10 -8.34 -2.25
N ARG A 313 14.20 -7.55 -1.65
CA ARG A 313 13.46 -6.48 -2.31
C ARG A 313 13.42 -5.26 -1.41
N ASN A 314 14.23 -4.28 -1.77
CA ASN A 314 14.34 -3.01 -1.07
C ASN A 314 13.63 -1.94 -1.91
N SER A 315 13.44 -0.76 -1.34
CA SER A 315 12.99 0.43 -2.07
C SER A 315 13.50 1.70 -1.41
N PHE A 316 13.67 2.74 -2.22
CA PHE A 316 13.62 4.11 -1.71
C PHE A 316 12.17 4.57 -1.70
N ASP A 317 11.74 5.23 -0.63
CA ASP A 317 10.54 6.06 -0.68
C ASP A 317 10.80 7.23 -1.64
N ARG A 318 10.04 7.27 -2.73
CA ARG A 318 10.17 8.27 -3.80
C ARG A 318 9.85 9.71 -3.36
N GLU A 319 9.22 9.91 -2.20
CA GLU A 319 8.93 11.25 -1.66
C GLU A 319 10.00 11.74 -0.67
N THR A 320 10.43 10.89 0.26
CA THR A 320 11.38 11.27 1.33
C THR A 320 12.84 10.95 1.00
N GLY A 321 13.08 9.94 0.16
CA GLY A 321 14.39 9.37 -0.12
C GLY A 321 14.87 8.35 0.90
N ASP A 322 14.03 7.95 1.86
CA ASP A 322 14.39 6.94 2.88
C ASP A 322 14.50 5.54 2.27
N LEU A 323 15.44 4.73 2.75
CA LEU A 323 15.71 3.38 2.24
C LEU A 323 15.10 2.32 3.17
N LEU A 324 14.22 1.47 2.63
CA LEU A 324 13.66 0.32 3.32
C LEU A 324 14.22 -0.98 2.72
N ILE A 325 14.65 -1.89 3.59
CA ILE A 325 15.41 -3.09 3.25
C ILE A 325 14.69 -4.29 3.86
N ALA A 326 14.03 -5.11 3.03
CA ALA A 326 13.46 -6.38 3.50
C ALA A 326 14.53 -7.46 3.44
N ASP A 327 14.97 -7.92 4.61
CA ASP A 327 16.04 -8.88 4.74
C ASP A 327 15.48 -10.26 5.11
N VAL A 328 15.71 -11.25 4.24
CA VAL A 328 15.15 -12.59 4.42
C VAL A 328 15.88 -13.28 5.56
N GLY A 329 15.13 -13.62 6.60
CA GLY A 329 15.59 -14.29 7.80
C GLY A 329 15.75 -15.81 7.63
N GLN A 330 15.96 -16.53 8.74
CA GLN A 330 16.49 -17.90 8.67
C GLN A 330 15.57 -18.99 9.19
N SER A 331 15.07 -18.84 10.41
CA SER A 331 14.38 -19.93 11.14
C SER A 331 13.50 -19.46 12.28
N GLN A 332 13.59 -18.21 12.72
CA GLN A 332 12.81 -17.67 13.83
C GLN A 332 12.20 -16.30 13.53
N ARG A 333 12.90 -15.42 12.81
CA ARG A 333 12.38 -14.09 12.43
C ARG A 333 12.58 -13.82 10.94
N GLU A 334 11.77 -12.91 10.41
CA GLU A 334 11.92 -12.20 9.14
C GLU A 334 11.83 -10.70 9.44
N GLU A 335 12.57 -9.83 8.73
CA GLU A 335 12.79 -8.44 9.18
C GLU A 335 12.70 -7.36 8.08
N ILE A 336 12.18 -6.20 8.46
CA ILE A 336 12.24 -4.95 7.69
C ILE A 336 13.19 -3.99 8.39
N ASN A 337 14.26 -3.61 7.70
CA ASN A 337 15.27 -2.65 8.12
C ASN A 337 15.03 -1.27 7.47
N PHE A 338 15.40 -0.21 8.18
CA PHE A 338 15.21 1.18 7.74
C PHE A 338 16.52 1.98 7.77
N GLN A 339 16.66 2.92 6.86
CA GLN A 339 17.71 3.94 6.87
C GLN A 339 17.15 5.28 6.36
N PRO A 340 17.19 6.37 7.15
CA PRO A 340 16.70 7.67 6.70
C PRO A 340 17.57 8.26 5.59
N ALA A 341 16.98 9.06 4.71
CA ALA A 341 17.63 9.78 3.61
C ALA A 341 18.80 10.68 4.07
N THR A 342 18.75 11.13 5.33
CA THR A 342 19.77 11.97 5.98
C THR A 342 20.97 11.17 6.52
N SER A 343 20.95 9.84 6.42
CA SER A 343 22.01 8.96 6.92
C SER A 343 23.32 9.11 6.13
N GLY A 344 24.45 9.11 6.85
CA GLY A 344 25.80 9.08 6.26
C GLY A 344 26.31 7.68 5.88
N GLY A 345 25.45 6.66 5.92
CA GLY A 345 25.84 5.26 5.77
C GLY A 345 26.59 4.70 6.99
N GLY A 346 27.05 3.47 6.86
CA GLY A 346 27.85 2.76 7.87
C GLY A 346 27.02 2.02 8.92
N ILE A 347 25.72 1.84 8.66
CA ILE A 347 24.80 1.12 9.55
C ILE A 347 25.13 -0.38 9.53
N ASP A 348 25.08 -0.99 10.71
CA ASP A 348 25.23 -2.41 11.00
C ASP A 348 23.86 -2.96 11.41
N TYR A 349 23.30 -3.89 10.64
CA TYR A 349 22.02 -4.54 10.96
C TYR A 349 22.18 -5.83 11.78
N GLY A 350 23.40 -6.14 12.23
CA GLY A 350 23.64 -7.13 13.29
C GLY A 350 23.61 -8.61 12.88
N TRP A 351 23.12 -8.99 11.69
CA TRP A 351 23.35 -10.35 11.18
C TRP A 351 24.86 -10.59 11.07
N ARG A 352 25.40 -11.72 11.52
CA ARG A 352 24.76 -12.97 11.96
C ARG A 352 24.69 -13.21 13.48
N ARG A 353 24.70 -12.14 14.27
CA ARG A 353 24.58 -12.21 15.74
C ARG A 353 23.15 -11.89 16.20
N ARG A 354 22.42 -11.14 15.36
CA ARG A 354 20.99 -10.87 15.44
C ARG A 354 20.27 -11.58 14.30
N GLU A 355 19.05 -12.05 14.57
CA GLU A 355 18.08 -12.51 13.57
C GLU A 355 16.78 -11.81 13.97
N GLY A 356 16.47 -10.69 13.32
CA GLY A 356 15.55 -9.69 13.83
C GLY A 356 15.97 -9.16 15.22
N THR A 357 14.99 -8.94 16.09
CA THR A 357 15.17 -8.42 17.46
C THR A 357 15.74 -9.44 18.46
N ILE A 358 16.08 -10.68 18.03
CA ILE A 358 16.63 -11.74 18.89
C ILE A 358 18.07 -12.12 18.54
N ASP A 359 18.76 -12.79 19.47
CA ASP A 359 20.08 -13.36 19.23
C ASP A 359 20.00 -14.60 18.32
N THR A 360 20.82 -14.67 17.28
CA THR A 360 20.73 -15.72 16.24
C THR A 360 20.92 -17.13 16.81
N PRO A 361 19.95 -18.06 16.64
CA PRO A 361 20.01 -19.38 17.24
C PRO A 361 21.27 -20.19 16.88
N ASN A 362 22.00 -20.61 17.92
CA ASN A 362 23.24 -21.37 17.86
C ASN A 362 24.47 -20.59 17.33
N VAL A 363 24.41 -19.25 17.19
CA VAL A 363 25.59 -18.42 16.89
C VAL A 363 26.13 -17.80 18.19
N PRO A 364 27.36 -18.11 18.62
CA PRO A 364 27.90 -17.59 19.87
C PRO A 364 28.47 -16.17 19.69
N GLY A 365 27.81 -15.18 20.29
CA GLY A 365 28.24 -13.79 20.33
C GLY A 365 27.25 -12.95 21.15
N SER A 366 27.51 -11.64 21.21
CA SER A 366 26.56 -10.60 21.59
C SER A 366 26.18 -9.79 20.36
N LYS A 367 25.11 -8.99 20.43
CA LYS A 367 24.84 -7.90 19.48
C LYS A 367 26.12 -7.06 19.24
N PRO A 368 26.46 -6.69 18.00
CA PRO A 368 27.55 -5.74 17.74
C PRO A 368 27.25 -4.39 18.41
N LEU A 369 28.28 -3.71 18.93
CA LEU A 369 28.12 -2.56 19.83
C LEU A 369 27.36 -1.36 19.22
N PHE A 370 27.31 -1.28 17.89
CA PHE A 370 26.61 -0.22 17.16
C PHE A 370 25.61 -0.79 16.14
N ALA A 371 25.22 -2.06 16.28
CA ALA A 371 24.15 -2.62 15.47
C ALA A 371 22.79 -2.02 15.88
N VAL A 372 22.01 -1.64 14.89
CA VAL A 372 20.60 -1.28 15.06
C VAL A 372 19.75 -2.56 15.03
N ASP A 373 18.55 -2.54 15.62
CA ASP A 373 17.55 -3.59 15.38
C ASP A 373 16.64 -3.15 14.20
N PRO A 374 15.89 -4.06 13.55
CA PRO A 374 14.93 -3.69 12.51
C PRO A 374 13.81 -2.78 13.02
N ILE A 375 13.11 -2.11 12.11
CA ILE A 375 11.92 -1.32 12.44
C ILE A 375 10.67 -2.19 12.67
N TYR A 376 10.65 -3.39 12.09
CA TYR A 376 9.62 -4.39 12.28
C TYR A 376 10.21 -5.78 12.00
N ASP A 377 9.90 -6.77 12.84
CA ASP A 377 10.27 -8.16 12.58
C ASP A 377 9.20 -9.15 13.11
N TYR A 378 8.95 -10.20 12.33
CA TYR A 378 7.84 -11.13 12.55
C TYR A 378 8.30 -12.59 12.62
N GLN A 379 7.49 -13.47 13.22
CA GLN A 379 7.91 -14.84 13.56
C GLN A 379 7.74 -15.85 12.41
N HIS A 380 8.61 -16.87 12.40
CA HIS A 380 8.47 -18.05 11.53
C HIS A 380 7.26 -18.90 11.91
N GLY A 381 6.25 -18.96 11.04
CA GLY A 381 5.00 -19.68 11.32
C GLY A 381 3.92 -19.57 10.25
N SER A 382 2.65 -19.54 10.67
CA SER A 382 1.48 -19.48 9.78
C SER A 382 0.23 -18.80 10.37
N GLY A 383 0.33 -18.16 11.54
CA GLY A 383 -0.66 -17.20 12.04
C GLY A 383 -0.64 -15.88 11.25
N ASP A 384 -1.54 -14.98 11.61
CA ASP A 384 -1.84 -13.78 10.81
C ASP A 384 -0.73 -12.70 10.84
N ARG A 385 0.20 -12.80 11.80
CA ARG A 385 1.44 -12.00 11.88
C ARG A 385 2.70 -12.89 11.87
N GLU A 386 2.63 -14.02 11.13
CA GLU A 386 3.73 -14.98 10.99
C GLU A 386 3.95 -15.33 9.51
N GLY A 387 5.21 -15.54 9.09
CA GLY A 387 5.59 -15.90 7.71
C GLY A 387 7.01 -16.47 7.67
N ASN A 388 7.54 -16.85 6.51
CA ASN A 388 8.76 -17.68 6.42
C ASN A 388 9.78 -17.23 5.34
N SER A 389 9.52 -16.12 4.64
CA SER A 389 10.46 -15.49 3.68
C SER A 389 9.92 -14.13 3.25
N VAL A 390 10.38 -13.05 3.87
CA VAL A 390 9.90 -11.70 3.56
C VAL A 390 10.15 -11.30 2.11
N THR A 391 9.19 -10.59 1.54
CA THR A 391 9.29 -9.93 0.25
C THR A 391 8.86 -8.49 0.44
N GLY A 392 9.85 -7.62 0.62
CA GLY A 392 9.63 -6.17 0.71
C GLY A 392 8.99 -5.60 -0.55
N GLY A 393 8.38 -4.44 -0.39
CA GLY A 393 7.83 -3.65 -1.48
C GLY A 393 8.21 -2.19 -1.34
N TYR A 394 7.21 -1.31 -1.33
CA TYR A 394 7.35 0.13 -1.54
C TYR A 394 6.45 0.90 -0.57
N VAL A 395 6.89 2.09 -0.17
CA VAL A 395 5.96 3.07 0.41
C VAL A 395 5.03 3.53 -0.69
N TYR A 396 3.72 3.36 -0.52
CA TYR A 396 2.76 3.75 -1.53
C TYR A 396 2.68 5.28 -1.65
N ARG A 397 2.98 5.77 -2.85
CA ARG A 397 3.05 7.19 -3.26
C ARG A 397 2.38 7.39 -4.63
N GLY A 398 1.31 6.64 -4.88
CA GLY A 398 0.56 6.57 -6.14
C GLY A 398 -0.72 7.42 -6.15
N PRO A 399 -1.69 7.13 -7.05
CA PRO A 399 -2.94 7.91 -7.13
C PRO A 399 -3.98 7.60 -6.04
N LEU A 400 -3.92 6.45 -5.35
CA LEU A 400 -4.90 6.05 -4.32
C LEU A 400 -4.57 6.70 -2.97
N GLU A 401 -5.38 7.65 -2.51
CA GLU A 401 -5.05 8.51 -1.34
C GLU A 401 -5.11 7.72 -0.02
N GLU A 402 -6.03 6.77 0.11
CA GLU A 402 -6.20 5.88 1.25
C GLU A 402 -4.97 4.99 1.54
N LEU A 403 -4.10 4.79 0.53
CA LEU A 403 -2.87 4.01 0.67
C LEU A 403 -1.63 4.86 1.03
N HIS A 404 -1.73 6.19 1.06
CA HIS A 404 -0.54 7.07 1.13
C HIS A 404 0.29 6.90 2.41
N GLY A 405 1.58 6.65 2.20
CA GLY A 405 2.58 6.50 3.27
C GLY A 405 2.67 5.08 3.86
N ASN A 406 1.85 4.14 3.41
CA ASN A 406 1.89 2.76 3.87
C ASN A 406 3.01 2.01 3.15
N TYR A 407 3.95 1.42 3.89
CA TYR A 407 4.97 0.53 3.31
C TYR A 407 4.39 -0.85 3.07
N PHE A 408 4.10 -1.18 1.81
CA PHE A 408 3.60 -2.49 1.42
C PHE A 408 4.72 -3.51 1.30
N PHE A 409 4.46 -4.70 1.83
CA PHE A 409 5.32 -5.89 1.76
C PHE A 409 4.46 -7.15 1.81
N GLY A 410 5.10 -8.32 1.80
CA GLY A 410 4.41 -9.60 1.94
C GLY A 410 5.38 -10.73 2.21
N ASP A 411 4.91 -11.97 2.13
CA ASP A 411 5.72 -13.17 2.39
C ASP A 411 5.59 -14.19 1.26
N PHE A 412 6.74 -14.63 0.72
CA PHE A 412 6.81 -15.54 -0.42
C PHE A 412 6.21 -16.93 -0.12
N SER A 413 6.18 -17.35 1.16
CA SER A 413 5.85 -18.72 1.56
C SER A 413 4.37 -18.92 1.89
N ASN A 414 3.69 -17.89 2.42
CA ASN A 414 2.28 -17.96 2.80
C ASN A 414 1.35 -17.02 2.00
N ASN A 415 1.91 -16.12 1.17
CA ASN A 415 1.21 -15.16 0.31
C ASN A 415 0.43 -14.05 1.01
N ARG A 416 0.75 -13.77 2.28
CA ARG A 416 0.22 -12.60 2.98
C ARG A 416 0.71 -11.32 2.31
N ILE A 417 -0.15 -10.31 2.28
CA ILE A 417 0.15 -8.94 1.88
C ILE A 417 -0.13 -8.05 3.08
N TRP A 418 0.89 -7.34 3.53
CA TRP A 418 0.86 -6.54 4.74
C TRP A 418 1.31 -5.10 4.44
N SER A 419 0.92 -4.15 5.28
CA SER A 419 1.59 -2.85 5.32
C SER A 419 2.01 -2.45 6.72
N LEU A 420 2.99 -1.55 6.78
CA LEU A 420 3.43 -0.85 7.97
C LEU A 420 3.31 0.66 7.74
N ARG A 421 2.76 1.41 8.70
CA ARG A 421 2.80 2.88 8.70
C ARG A 421 3.57 3.43 9.92
N PRO A 422 4.39 4.49 9.80
CA PRO A 422 5.15 5.00 10.94
C PRO A 422 4.23 5.62 12.01
N ASN A 423 4.36 5.15 13.26
CA ASN A 423 3.68 5.70 14.44
C ASN A 423 4.08 7.14 14.78
N SER A 424 5.15 7.64 14.15
CA SER A 424 5.86 8.84 14.56
C SER A 424 6.42 9.57 13.34
N PRO A 425 6.50 10.92 13.35
CA PRO A 425 7.20 11.70 12.31
C PRO A 425 8.73 11.49 12.29
N ASP A 426 9.26 10.56 13.10
CA ASP A 426 10.67 10.19 13.19
C ASP A 426 10.82 8.66 13.27
N PRO A 427 10.84 7.95 12.12
CA PRO A 427 10.99 6.48 12.05
C PRO A 427 12.42 5.98 12.35
N THR A 428 13.29 6.79 12.98
CA THR A 428 14.72 6.47 13.21
C THR A 428 15.02 5.78 14.54
N THR A 429 14.03 5.55 15.40
CA THR A 429 14.17 4.78 16.65
C THR A 429 14.22 3.28 16.37
N HIS A 430 15.41 2.75 16.08
CA HIS A 430 15.61 1.33 15.73
C HIS A 430 15.46 0.36 16.93
N ASP A 431 14.25 0.23 17.46
CA ASP A 431 13.89 -0.60 18.62
C ASP A 431 12.73 -1.60 18.38
N GLY A 432 12.15 -1.60 17.18
CA GLY A 432 11.02 -2.46 16.80
C GLY A 432 9.63 -1.94 17.19
N THR A 433 9.49 -0.70 17.69
CA THR A 433 8.20 -0.09 18.10
C THR A 433 7.75 1.09 17.23
N ASN A 434 8.37 1.28 16.07
CA ASN A 434 8.08 2.40 15.17
C ASN A 434 6.82 2.24 14.32
N TYR A 435 6.24 1.02 14.27
CA TYR A 435 5.15 0.64 13.37
C TYR A 435 4.17 -0.29 14.11
N ASP A 436 3.12 0.29 14.69
CA ASP A 436 1.99 -0.39 15.35
C ASP A 436 0.78 -0.48 14.41
N ASP A 437 0.62 0.51 13.50
CA ASP A 437 -0.27 0.43 12.33
C ASP A 437 0.29 -0.60 11.34
N PHE A 438 -0.04 -1.85 11.65
CA PHE A 438 0.14 -3.04 10.85
C PHE A 438 -1.23 -3.46 10.30
N THR A 439 -1.35 -3.50 8.97
CA THR A 439 -2.58 -3.85 8.28
C THR A 439 -2.39 -5.15 7.49
N ASP A 440 -3.34 -6.09 7.56
CA ASP A 440 -3.37 -7.28 6.70
C ASP A 440 -4.39 -7.09 5.57
N TRP A 441 -3.86 -7.01 4.36
CA TRP A 441 -4.61 -6.75 3.14
C TRP A 441 -4.94 -8.04 2.36
N THR A 442 -4.61 -9.22 2.89
CA THR A 442 -4.53 -10.46 2.09
C THR A 442 -5.87 -10.91 1.49
N ASP A 443 -6.96 -10.84 2.27
CA ASP A 443 -8.29 -11.22 1.77
C ASP A 443 -8.90 -10.13 0.85
N LEU A 444 -8.68 -8.86 1.22
CA LEU A 444 -9.10 -7.66 0.47
C LEU A 444 -8.45 -7.56 -0.92
N LEU A 445 -7.13 -7.79 -1.02
CA LEU A 445 -6.37 -7.73 -2.26
C LEU A 445 -6.53 -9.00 -3.14
N THR A 446 -7.73 -9.57 -3.15
CA THR A 446 -8.12 -10.69 -4.00
C THR A 446 -8.19 -10.25 -5.48
N PRO A 447 -7.45 -10.90 -6.41
CA PRO A 447 -7.39 -10.48 -7.80
C PRO A 447 -8.67 -10.76 -8.60
N ASP A 448 -9.00 -9.86 -9.53
CA ASP A 448 -10.19 -9.92 -10.40
C ASP A 448 -10.27 -11.22 -11.22
N VAL A 449 -9.12 -11.66 -11.76
CA VAL A 449 -8.93 -12.95 -12.42
C VAL A 449 -7.48 -13.41 -12.22
N GLY A 450 -7.29 -14.59 -11.62
CA GLY A 450 -5.98 -15.16 -11.35
C GLY A 450 -5.90 -15.63 -9.90
N ARG A 451 -4.69 -15.79 -9.37
CA ARG A 451 -4.42 -15.89 -7.93
C ARG A 451 -3.02 -15.35 -7.63
N ILE A 452 -2.85 -14.76 -6.47
CA ILE A 452 -1.54 -14.52 -5.86
C ILE A 452 -1.21 -15.80 -5.05
N ASN A 453 -0.10 -16.47 -5.40
CA ASN A 453 0.28 -17.80 -4.87
C ASN A 453 1.76 -17.92 -4.48
N SER A 454 2.62 -16.98 -4.91
CA SER A 454 4.03 -16.85 -4.51
C SER A 454 4.54 -15.44 -4.87
N ILE A 455 4.40 -14.49 -3.94
CA ILE A 455 4.80 -13.08 -4.13
C ILE A 455 6.33 -13.00 -4.20
N ALA A 456 6.91 -12.83 -5.39
CA ALA A 456 8.36 -12.74 -5.58
C ALA A 456 8.92 -11.33 -5.41
N SER A 457 8.08 -10.30 -5.63
CA SER A 457 8.44 -8.89 -5.55
C SER A 457 7.18 -8.03 -5.59
N PHE A 458 7.31 -6.78 -5.16
CA PHE A 458 6.45 -5.69 -5.65
C PHE A 458 7.21 -4.87 -6.71
N GLY A 459 6.58 -3.84 -7.27
CA GLY A 459 7.21 -2.88 -8.17
C GLY A 459 6.27 -1.71 -8.47
N GLU A 460 6.77 -0.65 -9.11
CA GLU A 460 6.00 0.58 -9.33
C GLU A 460 6.21 1.20 -10.73
N ASP A 461 5.16 1.84 -11.25
CA ASP A 461 5.22 2.64 -12.47
C ASP A 461 5.58 4.11 -12.20
N ALA A 462 5.71 4.91 -13.26
CA ALA A 462 6.07 6.32 -13.16
C ALA A 462 5.04 7.18 -12.40
N ALA A 463 3.81 6.68 -12.21
CA ALA A 463 2.75 7.35 -11.44
C ALA A 463 2.64 6.84 -10.00
N GLY A 464 3.39 5.80 -9.61
CA GLY A 464 3.41 5.26 -8.25
C GLY A 464 2.34 4.20 -7.99
N ASN A 465 1.71 3.65 -9.03
CA ASN A 465 0.83 2.51 -8.85
C ASN A 465 1.65 1.29 -8.41
N LEU A 466 1.17 0.59 -7.37
CA LEU A 466 1.82 -0.60 -6.84
C LEU A 466 1.42 -1.84 -7.62
N PHE A 467 2.42 -2.61 -8.05
CA PHE A 467 2.26 -3.88 -8.76
C PHE A 467 2.79 -5.03 -7.90
N ILE A 468 2.09 -6.17 -7.96
CA ILE A 468 2.43 -7.41 -7.26
C ILE A 468 2.93 -8.43 -8.28
N VAL A 469 4.10 -9.01 -8.05
CA VAL A 469 4.79 -9.93 -8.97
C VAL A 469 4.67 -11.37 -8.47
N ASP A 470 3.82 -12.19 -9.10
CA ASP A 470 3.67 -13.60 -8.77
C ASP A 470 4.62 -14.48 -9.60
N ILE A 471 5.45 -15.29 -8.95
CA ILE A 471 6.47 -16.11 -9.63
C ILE A 471 5.85 -17.23 -10.52
N GLY A 472 4.56 -17.54 -10.33
CA GLY A 472 3.78 -18.42 -11.20
C GLY A 472 3.52 -17.83 -12.59
N GLY A 473 3.76 -16.53 -12.78
CA GLY A 473 3.77 -15.87 -14.08
C GLY A 473 2.68 -14.82 -14.29
N GLU A 474 2.12 -14.26 -13.21
CA GLU A 474 1.08 -13.21 -13.25
C GLU A 474 1.60 -11.90 -12.63
N ILE A 475 1.16 -10.75 -13.15
CA ILE A 475 1.40 -9.42 -12.56
C ILE A 475 0.03 -8.81 -12.26
N PHE A 476 -0.13 -8.30 -11.04
CA PHE A 476 -1.34 -7.60 -10.59
C PHE A 476 -1.01 -6.15 -10.25
N ARG A 477 -2.02 -5.27 -10.19
CA ARG A 477 -1.92 -3.87 -9.79
C ARG A 477 -3.07 -3.51 -8.86
N ILE A 478 -2.77 -2.87 -7.74
CA ILE A 478 -3.78 -2.25 -6.87
C ILE A 478 -4.28 -0.97 -7.56
N SER A 479 -5.59 -0.88 -7.80
CA SER A 479 -6.21 0.14 -8.64
C SER A 479 -7.54 0.61 -8.05
N GLU A 480 -7.95 1.82 -8.45
CA GLU A 480 -9.27 2.40 -8.19
C GLU A 480 -10.34 1.54 -8.87
N GLY A 481 -11.39 1.20 -8.13
CA GLY A 481 -12.53 0.42 -8.58
C GLY A 481 -13.84 1.04 -8.13
N ALA A 482 -14.81 0.20 -7.77
CA ALA A 482 -16.06 0.62 -7.16
C ALA A 482 -16.66 -0.58 -6.41
N ASP A 483 -17.33 -0.36 -5.27
CA ASP A 483 -17.96 -1.42 -4.47
C ASP A 483 -19.24 -1.99 -5.12
N TYR A 484 -19.32 -1.99 -6.45
CA TYR A 484 -20.43 -2.61 -7.16
C TYR A 484 -20.07 -3.14 -8.54
N LYS A 485 -20.47 -4.38 -8.79
CA LYS A 485 -20.36 -5.09 -10.05
C LYS A 485 -21.66 -4.99 -10.84
N THR A 486 -21.60 -4.28 -11.97
CA THR A 486 -22.77 -4.08 -12.84
C THR A 486 -23.02 -5.31 -13.72
N THR A 487 -23.68 -6.33 -13.17
CA THR A 487 -23.99 -7.59 -13.88
C THR A 487 -25.07 -7.43 -14.97
N THR A 488 -26.01 -6.49 -14.83
CA THR A 488 -27.13 -6.30 -15.79
C THR A 488 -27.30 -4.85 -16.23
N HIS A 489 -27.06 -4.55 -17.51
CA HIS A 489 -27.28 -3.22 -18.09
C HIS A 489 -28.69 -3.02 -18.70
N SER A 490 -29.51 -4.07 -18.79
CA SER A 490 -30.86 -3.97 -19.32
C SER A 490 -31.84 -4.95 -18.70
N VAL A 491 -33.03 -4.46 -18.36
CA VAL A 491 -34.12 -5.23 -17.72
C VAL A 491 -35.27 -5.38 -18.70
N MET A 492 -35.92 -6.55 -18.67
CA MET A 492 -37.14 -6.85 -19.42
C MET A 492 -38.31 -7.03 -18.45
N ILE A 493 -39.47 -6.46 -18.80
CA ILE A 493 -40.76 -6.70 -18.14
C ILE A 493 -41.66 -7.36 -19.18
N LEU A 494 -42.16 -8.56 -18.92
CA LEU A 494 -42.89 -9.37 -19.90
C LEU A 494 -44.35 -8.91 -20.08
N PRO A 495 -45.03 -9.28 -21.17
CA PRO A 495 -46.44 -8.94 -21.39
C PRO A 495 -47.33 -9.39 -20.22
N GLY A 496 -48.12 -8.46 -19.69
CA GLY A 496 -48.98 -8.67 -18.52
C GLY A 496 -48.31 -8.46 -17.15
N GLU A 497 -46.98 -8.30 -17.09
CA GLU A 497 -46.25 -7.93 -15.87
C GLU A 497 -46.25 -6.41 -15.67
N THR A 498 -46.06 -5.98 -14.41
CA THR A 498 -46.01 -4.56 -14.02
C THR A 498 -44.67 -4.15 -13.41
N SER A 499 -43.73 -5.08 -13.25
CA SER A 499 -42.47 -4.83 -12.54
C SER A 499 -41.44 -5.90 -12.83
N ALA A 500 -40.17 -5.51 -12.81
CA ALA A 500 -39.01 -6.40 -12.71
C ALA A 500 -37.94 -5.72 -11.82
N THR A 501 -36.88 -6.43 -11.48
CA THR A 501 -35.74 -5.88 -10.72
C THR A 501 -34.57 -5.60 -11.64
N LEU A 502 -33.88 -4.47 -11.41
CA LEU A 502 -32.48 -4.31 -11.80
C LEU A 502 -31.64 -4.85 -10.64
N GLN A 503 -30.70 -5.75 -10.93
CA GLN A 503 -29.76 -6.28 -9.94
C GLN A 503 -28.39 -5.65 -10.18
N VAL A 504 -27.85 -5.09 -9.11
CA VAL A 504 -26.47 -4.65 -8.98
C VAL A 504 -25.87 -5.50 -7.87
N ASP A 505 -24.76 -6.18 -8.13
CA ASP A 505 -24.09 -6.95 -7.09
C ASP A 505 -23.12 -5.98 -6.41
N VAL A 506 -23.46 -5.49 -5.22
CA VAL A 506 -22.53 -4.76 -4.33
C VAL A 506 -21.39 -5.72 -4.01
N ILE A 507 -20.17 -5.21 -3.90
CA ILE A 507 -19.03 -6.02 -3.45
C ILE A 507 -19.15 -6.10 -1.91
N GLY A 508 -18.07 -6.22 -1.17
CA GLY A 508 -18.14 -6.57 0.24
C GLY A 508 -16.78 -7.04 0.71
N ASP A 509 -16.12 -6.20 1.51
CA ASP A 509 -14.87 -6.56 2.14
C ASP A 509 -14.86 -6.19 3.62
N ARG A 510 -13.87 -5.45 4.13
CA ARG A 510 -13.68 -5.14 5.57
C ARG A 510 -12.94 -3.81 5.78
N LEU A 511 -12.87 -2.94 4.78
CA LEU A 511 -12.39 -1.59 4.94
C LEU A 511 -13.43 -0.79 5.75
N PRO A 512 -13.05 -0.01 6.79
CA PRO A 512 -13.97 0.87 7.51
C PRO A 512 -14.47 2.06 6.66
N GLU A 513 -15.36 1.78 5.70
CA GLU A 513 -15.85 2.74 4.70
C GLU A 513 -17.13 3.47 5.18
N PRO A 514 -17.40 4.70 4.69
CA PRO A 514 -18.62 5.43 5.04
C PRO A 514 -19.88 4.83 4.36
N HIS A 515 -21.08 5.30 4.69
CA HIS A 515 -22.28 4.96 3.92
C HIS A 515 -22.21 5.54 2.49
N GLU A 516 -21.86 4.70 1.53
CA GLU A 516 -21.61 5.09 0.14
C GLU A 516 -22.87 5.23 -0.72
N THR A 517 -22.73 5.87 -1.89
CA THR A 517 -23.81 5.96 -2.89
C THR A 517 -23.35 5.95 -4.35
N PHE A 518 -24.25 5.53 -5.25
CA PHE A 518 -24.09 5.61 -6.70
C PHE A 518 -25.43 5.96 -7.40
N GLU A 519 -25.41 6.54 -8.62
CA GLU A 519 -26.63 6.85 -9.38
C GLU A 519 -26.95 5.79 -10.44
N VAL A 520 -28.17 5.25 -10.41
CA VAL A 520 -28.74 4.44 -11.50
C VAL A 520 -29.64 5.32 -12.38
N SER A 521 -29.32 5.38 -13.67
CA SER A 521 -29.98 6.24 -14.65
C SER A 521 -30.51 5.44 -15.86
N MET A 522 -31.79 5.61 -16.23
CA MET A 522 -32.39 5.00 -17.42
C MET A 522 -31.92 5.71 -18.70
N THR A 523 -31.12 5.04 -19.52
CA THR A 523 -30.62 5.60 -20.80
C THR A 523 -31.63 5.52 -21.93
N SER A 524 -32.51 4.52 -21.91
CA SER A 524 -33.57 4.34 -22.91
C SER A 524 -34.62 3.32 -22.47
N SER A 525 -35.83 3.43 -23.03
CA SER A 525 -36.87 2.40 -22.90
C SER A 525 -37.56 2.14 -24.24
N VAL A 526 -37.97 0.89 -24.45
CA VAL A 526 -38.77 0.42 -25.59
C VAL A 526 -40.02 -0.26 -25.02
N GLY A 527 -41.20 0.10 -25.51
CA GLY A 527 -42.50 -0.39 -25.00
C GLY A 527 -43.11 0.46 -23.88
N ALA A 528 -42.31 1.29 -23.20
CA ALA A 528 -42.75 2.23 -22.17
C ALA A 528 -42.20 3.65 -22.42
N THR A 529 -42.74 4.63 -21.70
CA THR A 529 -42.19 5.99 -21.59
C THR A 529 -41.42 6.13 -20.29
N ILE A 530 -40.30 6.86 -20.24
CA ILE A 530 -39.57 7.07 -18.98
C ILE A 530 -40.35 8.10 -18.13
N GLY A 531 -40.73 7.70 -16.91
CA GLY A 531 -41.37 8.53 -15.90
C GLY A 531 -40.35 9.06 -14.89
N ASN A 532 -40.05 8.27 -13.86
CA ASN A 532 -38.86 8.52 -13.03
C ASN A 532 -37.68 7.70 -13.57
N GLY A 533 -36.72 8.38 -14.19
CA GLY A 533 -35.57 7.73 -14.81
C GLY A 533 -34.37 7.50 -13.89
N GLN A 534 -34.37 8.04 -12.66
CA GLN A 534 -33.21 8.04 -11.77
C GLN A 534 -33.53 7.40 -10.42
N ALA A 535 -32.56 6.71 -9.83
CA ALA A 535 -32.59 6.21 -8.46
C ALA A 535 -31.17 6.22 -7.86
N GLN A 536 -31.07 6.46 -6.55
CA GLN A 536 -29.82 6.30 -5.82
C GLN A 536 -29.69 4.88 -5.27
N GLY A 537 -28.55 4.24 -5.53
CA GLY A 537 -28.06 3.10 -4.76
C GLY A 537 -27.35 3.59 -3.51
N ARG A 538 -27.57 2.92 -2.38
CA ARG A 538 -26.87 3.20 -1.12
C ARG A 538 -26.28 1.91 -0.57
N ILE A 539 -24.97 1.92 -0.37
CA ILE A 539 -24.26 0.85 0.32
C ILE A 539 -24.17 1.29 1.79
N LEU A 540 -24.44 0.37 2.70
CA LEU A 540 -24.55 0.65 4.12
C LEU A 540 -23.49 -0.18 4.85
N ASN A 541 -22.34 0.44 5.10
CA ASN A 541 -21.34 0.03 6.10
C ASN A 541 -21.98 -0.75 7.26
N ASP A 542 -21.45 -1.95 7.49
CA ASP A 542 -21.70 -2.79 8.65
C ASP A 542 -20.43 -3.15 9.44
N ASP A 543 -19.32 -2.48 9.13
CA ASP A 543 -18.02 -2.66 9.78
C ASP A 543 -18.02 -2.16 11.22
N ALA A 544 -17.21 -2.83 12.02
CA ALA A 544 -16.93 -2.42 13.37
C ALA A 544 -15.87 -1.30 13.36
N PRO A 545 -16.08 -0.19 14.09
CA PRO A 545 -15.06 0.82 14.21
C PRO A 545 -13.94 0.32 15.14
N THR A 546 -12.71 0.66 14.83
CA THR A 546 -11.50 0.28 15.55
C THR A 546 -10.85 1.48 16.25
N VAL A 547 -9.84 1.21 17.08
CA VAL A 547 -8.98 2.24 17.67
C VAL A 547 -7.71 2.36 16.84
N ASP A 548 -7.62 3.47 16.09
CA ASP A 548 -6.49 3.86 15.24
C ASP A 548 -5.23 4.19 16.08
N ASP A 549 -5.38 4.97 17.16
CA ASP A 549 -4.25 5.46 17.95
C ASP A 549 -4.62 5.76 19.42
N VAL A 550 -3.64 5.64 20.32
CA VAL A 550 -3.74 5.98 21.75
C VAL A 550 -2.50 6.79 22.16
N GLN A 551 -2.59 8.10 21.96
CA GLN A 551 -1.55 9.06 22.35
C GLN A 551 -1.63 9.32 23.86
N ILE A 552 -0.48 9.41 24.51
CA ILE A 552 -0.35 9.57 25.97
C ILE A 552 0.59 10.74 26.25
N GLY A 553 0.19 11.64 27.16
CA GLY A 553 0.94 12.87 27.42
C GLY A 553 1.13 13.71 26.15
N SER A 554 0.04 13.98 25.42
CA SER A 554 0.05 14.64 24.09
C SER A 554 0.90 13.99 22.99
N GLY A 555 1.46 12.80 23.23
CA GLY A 555 2.39 12.13 22.30
C GLY A 555 3.87 12.42 22.58
N ASP A 556 4.19 13.14 23.66
CA ASP A 556 5.57 13.49 24.01
C ASP A 556 6.43 12.26 24.38
N ARG A 557 7.72 12.33 24.06
CA ARG A 557 8.70 11.26 24.36
C ARG A 557 8.96 11.12 25.88
N GLN A 558 8.73 12.18 26.66
CA GLN A 558 8.88 12.20 28.12
C GLN A 558 7.51 12.03 28.80
N ARG A 559 7.11 10.78 29.07
CA ARG A 559 5.83 10.48 29.75
C ARG A 559 5.92 10.52 31.28
N SER A 560 6.79 11.38 31.82
CA SER A 560 7.02 11.56 33.27
C SER A 560 6.00 12.49 33.94
N ILE A 561 5.16 13.15 33.13
CA ILE A 561 3.90 13.78 33.53
C ILE A 561 2.84 13.31 32.51
N ILE A 562 1.74 12.74 33.00
CA ILE A 562 0.60 12.32 32.19
C ILE A 562 -0.65 12.94 32.81
N ASP A 563 -1.06 14.10 32.29
CA ASP A 563 -2.31 14.77 32.64
C ASP A 563 -3.48 14.37 31.71
N SER A 564 -3.18 13.67 30.61
CA SER A 564 -4.11 13.39 29.54
C SER A 564 -3.72 12.18 28.67
N LEU A 565 -4.74 11.55 28.09
CA LEU A 565 -4.64 10.62 26.98
C LEU A 565 -5.53 11.11 25.82
N LYS A 566 -5.21 10.74 24.58
CA LYS A 566 -6.00 11.03 23.38
C LYS A 566 -6.15 9.75 22.57
N ILE A 567 -7.37 9.26 22.45
CA ILE A 567 -7.75 8.13 21.60
C ILE A 567 -8.21 8.67 20.25
N THR A 568 -7.75 8.06 19.18
CA THR A 568 -8.25 8.26 17.81
C THR A 568 -8.98 6.98 17.38
N PHE A 569 -10.18 7.10 16.82
CA PHE A 569 -10.87 6.00 16.15
C PHE A 569 -10.67 6.12 14.63
N ASP A 570 -10.77 5.02 13.89
CA ASP A 570 -10.73 5.04 12.42
C ASP A 570 -11.80 5.92 11.77
N SER A 571 -12.91 6.16 12.48
CA SER A 571 -14.16 6.65 11.91
C SER A 571 -14.94 7.58 12.85
N THR A 572 -16.09 8.12 12.40
CA THR A 572 -16.98 8.93 13.22
C THR A 572 -17.89 8.05 14.09
N VAL A 573 -17.36 7.58 15.22
CA VAL A 573 -18.13 6.78 16.20
C VAL A 573 -19.10 7.61 17.04
N GLN A 574 -20.23 7.00 17.42
CA GLN A 574 -21.14 7.49 18.45
C GLN A 574 -20.73 6.90 19.80
N ILE A 575 -20.59 7.75 20.82
CA ILE A 575 -20.32 7.33 22.20
C ILE A 575 -21.60 7.55 23.01
N ASN A 576 -22.27 6.45 23.35
CA ASN A 576 -23.68 6.44 23.74
C ASN A 576 -23.95 6.78 25.21
N ASP A 577 -22.90 6.96 26.01
CA ASP A 577 -23.00 7.36 27.42
C ASP A 577 -22.05 8.52 27.74
N SER A 578 -22.17 9.09 28.94
CA SER A 578 -21.13 10.00 29.45
C SER A 578 -19.84 9.19 29.59
N ALA A 579 -18.83 9.46 28.74
CA ALA A 579 -17.75 8.51 28.43
C ALA A 579 -16.89 8.01 29.62
N SER A 580 -17.07 8.58 30.81
CA SER A 580 -16.70 7.98 32.11
C SER A 580 -17.36 6.63 32.43
N GLY A 581 -18.39 6.21 31.68
CA GLY A 581 -18.99 4.87 31.77
C GLY A 581 -18.50 3.89 30.69
N ALA A 582 -18.14 4.42 29.51
CA ALA A 582 -17.62 3.65 28.38
C ALA A 582 -16.13 3.29 28.52
N ILE A 583 -15.40 3.92 29.44
CA ILE A 583 -13.94 3.83 29.53
C ILE A 583 -13.48 3.73 30.98
N GLU A 584 -12.61 2.75 31.24
CA GLU A 584 -11.85 2.63 32.48
C GLU A 584 -10.34 2.79 32.22
N LEU A 585 -9.67 3.54 33.10
CA LEU A 585 -8.22 3.50 33.24
C LEU A 585 -7.89 2.94 34.63
N MET A 586 -7.44 1.69 34.71
CA MET A 586 -7.13 1.00 35.97
C MET A 586 -5.62 0.94 36.22
N ASN A 587 -5.19 1.42 37.39
CA ASN A 587 -3.85 1.09 37.91
C ASN A 587 -3.88 -0.36 38.43
N LEU A 588 -3.09 -1.23 37.79
CA LEU A 588 -3.09 -2.67 38.03
C LEU A 588 -2.39 -3.06 39.35
N ASP A 589 -1.54 -2.19 39.89
CA ASP A 589 -0.78 -2.45 41.12
C ASP A 589 -1.54 -2.03 42.38
N SER A 590 -2.31 -0.94 42.30
CA SER A 590 -3.23 -0.51 43.37
C SER A 590 -4.62 -1.15 43.26
N GLN A 591 -4.99 -1.66 42.08
CA GLN A 591 -6.35 -2.12 41.72
C GLN A 591 -7.38 -0.99 41.91
N GLN A 592 -7.04 0.22 41.46
CA GLN A 592 -7.90 1.41 41.54
C GLN A 592 -8.04 2.09 40.17
N SER A 593 -9.28 2.45 39.83
CA SER A 593 -9.62 3.22 38.64
C SER A 593 -9.27 4.70 38.81
N VAL A 594 -8.64 5.30 37.80
CA VAL A 594 -8.34 6.72 37.70
C VAL A 594 -9.62 7.50 37.37
N THR A 595 -9.75 8.72 37.89
CA THR A 595 -10.90 9.59 37.55
C THR A 595 -10.61 10.34 36.26
N LEU A 596 -11.41 10.07 35.21
CA LEU A 596 -11.25 10.65 33.87
C LEU A 596 -12.27 11.77 33.61
N VAL A 597 -11.86 12.74 32.79
CA VAL A 597 -12.62 13.90 32.31
C VAL A 597 -12.61 13.86 30.78
N PRO A 598 -13.52 13.11 30.15
CA PRO A 598 -13.54 12.92 28.71
C PRO A 598 -14.05 14.15 27.96
N SER A 599 -13.51 14.38 26.77
CA SER A 599 -13.94 15.38 25.81
C SER A 599 -13.76 14.87 24.38
N THR A 600 -14.80 14.99 23.56
CA THR A 600 -14.79 14.51 22.16
C THR A 600 -14.64 15.65 21.16
N ALA A 601 -13.96 15.35 20.06
CA ALA A 601 -13.91 16.16 18.85
C ALA A 601 -14.17 15.25 17.64
N VAL A 602 -14.67 15.83 16.54
CA VAL A 602 -14.77 15.15 15.24
C VAL A 602 -14.10 16.04 14.21
N GLN A 603 -13.12 15.51 13.49
CA GLN A 603 -12.35 16.24 12.50
C GLN A 603 -11.96 15.29 11.36
N ASN A 604 -12.05 15.75 10.11
CA ASN A 604 -11.71 14.98 8.91
C ASN A 604 -12.41 13.60 8.79
N GLY A 605 -13.61 13.42 9.37
CA GLY A 605 -14.34 12.14 9.35
C GLY A 605 -14.00 11.17 10.50
N VAL A 606 -13.01 11.53 11.32
CA VAL A 606 -12.54 10.76 12.48
C VAL A 606 -13.05 11.35 13.79
N THR A 607 -13.45 10.49 14.73
CA THR A 607 -13.68 10.88 16.13
C THR A 607 -12.37 10.82 16.93
N THR A 608 -12.08 11.87 17.67
CA THR A 608 -11.01 11.92 18.67
C THR A 608 -11.62 12.07 20.07
N LEU A 609 -11.08 11.34 21.05
CA LEU A 609 -11.50 11.38 22.44
C LEU A 609 -10.31 11.68 23.36
N THR A 610 -10.25 12.91 23.87
CA THR A 610 -9.25 13.33 24.85
C THR A 610 -9.78 13.09 26.27
N LEU A 611 -9.07 12.24 27.01
CA LEU A 611 -9.31 11.88 28.39
C LEU A 611 -8.39 12.69 29.30
N GLY A 612 -8.86 13.82 29.84
CA GLY A 612 -8.14 14.52 30.89
C GLY A 612 -8.17 13.72 32.20
N ILE A 613 -7.10 13.76 32.98
CA ILE A 613 -7.02 13.11 34.30
C ILE A 613 -7.48 14.08 35.38
N ALA A 614 -8.11 13.58 36.44
CA ALA A 614 -8.51 14.36 37.61
C ALA A 614 -7.92 13.81 38.91
N SER A 615 -7.69 14.70 39.88
CA SER A 615 -7.15 14.36 41.20
C SER A 615 -7.95 13.25 41.89
N GLY A 616 -7.32 12.12 42.19
CA GLY A 616 -7.98 10.93 42.72
C GLY A 616 -6.99 9.83 43.12
N PRO A 617 -7.44 8.56 43.22
CA PRO A 617 -6.55 7.41 43.34
C PRO A 617 -5.57 7.33 42.16
N SER A 618 -4.34 6.88 42.42
CA SER A 618 -3.28 6.72 41.40
C SER A 618 -2.95 7.99 40.61
N VAL A 619 -3.17 9.17 41.20
CA VAL A 619 -2.84 10.48 40.62
C VAL A 619 -2.05 11.30 41.63
N GLU A 620 -0.89 11.81 41.23
CA GLU A 620 -0.04 12.72 42.02
C GLU A 620 -0.31 14.19 41.67
N SER A 621 0.17 15.11 42.50
CA SER A 621 -0.04 16.55 42.33
C SER A 621 1.21 17.37 42.61
N PHE A 622 1.61 18.20 41.64
CA PHE A 622 2.86 18.96 41.64
C PHE A 622 2.57 20.46 41.79
N LEU A 623 3.35 21.11 42.67
CA LEU A 623 3.33 22.55 43.02
C LEU A 623 1.96 23.22 43.25
N GLY A 624 0.90 22.43 43.48
CA GLY A 624 -0.43 22.91 43.85
C GLY A 624 -1.43 23.13 42.70
N THR A 625 -1.04 22.88 41.44
CA THR A 625 -1.95 22.98 40.28
C THR A 625 -1.78 21.91 39.21
N ALA A 626 -0.59 21.33 39.02
CA ALA A 626 -0.36 20.26 38.04
C ALA A 626 -0.66 18.88 38.65
N ILE A 627 -1.04 17.91 37.81
CA ILE A 627 -1.34 16.53 38.19
C ILE A 627 -0.81 15.55 37.15
N SER A 628 -0.47 14.33 37.58
CA SER A 628 -0.05 13.22 36.71
C SER A 628 -0.64 11.91 37.20
N LEU A 629 -0.73 10.89 36.34
CA LEU A 629 -0.67 9.50 36.81
C LEU A 629 0.53 9.30 37.74
N ALA A 630 0.34 8.50 38.80
CA ALA A 630 1.42 8.05 39.68
C ALA A 630 2.17 6.86 39.07
N ASP A 631 3.42 6.61 39.48
CA ASP A 631 4.19 5.41 39.14
C ASP A 631 3.34 4.12 39.29
N GLY A 632 3.31 3.28 38.24
CA GLY A 632 2.62 1.99 38.25
C GLY A 632 2.19 1.53 36.87
N ARG A 633 1.73 0.28 36.77
CA ARG A 633 1.24 -0.31 35.52
C ARG A 633 -0.24 0.03 35.34
N TYR A 634 -0.62 0.48 34.14
CA TYR A 634 -1.97 0.91 33.82
C TYR A 634 -2.57 0.11 32.68
N ARG A 635 -3.88 -0.13 32.75
CA ARG A 635 -4.69 -0.60 31.61
C ARG A 635 -5.77 0.42 31.29
N LEU A 636 -5.83 0.84 30.04
CA LEU A 636 -7.01 1.45 29.43
C LEU A 636 -7.91 0.31 28.90
N THR A 637 -9.21 0.40 29.18
CA THR A 637 -10.27 -0.44 28.62
C THR A 637 -11.34 0.47 28.01
N ILE A 638 -11.81 0.18 26.80
CA ILE A 638 -12.96 0.84 26.16
C ILE A 638 -14.04 -0.22 25.93
N ASP A 639 -15.21 -0.03 26.52
CA ASP A 639 -16.36 -0.93 26.44
C ASP A 639 -17.02 -0.81 25.05
N ALA A 640 -17.00 -1.90 24.29
CA ALA A 640 -17.42 -1.93 22.90
C ALA A 640 -18.93 -1.71 22.70
N SER A 641 -19.75 -1.92 23.75
CA SER A 641 -21.20 -1.71 23.67
C SER A 641 -21.59 -0.23 23.77
N HIS A 642 -20.66 0.65 24.16
CA HIS A 642 -20.90 2.09 24.29
C HIS A 642 -20.30 2.93 23.16
N VAL A 643 -19.42 2.36 22.32
CA VAL A 643 -18.82 3.02 21.16
C VAL A 643 -19.29 2.31 19.88
N THR A 644 -20.02 3.02 19.01
CA THR A 644 -20.74 2.39 17.89
C THR A 644 -20.75 3.21 16.60
N ILE A 645 -20.62 2.57 15.44
CA ILE A 645 -20.98 3.15 14.12
C ILE A 645 -22.19 2.39 13.56
N GLY A 646 -23.20 3.08 13.01
CA GLY A 646 -24.45 2.47 12.51
C GLY A 646 -25.35 1.73 13.54
N GLY A 647 -24.82 1.37 14.71
CA GLY A 647 -25.38 0.41 15.66
C GLY A 647 -24.52 -0.85 15.86
N VAL A 648 -23.45 -1.01 15.09
CA VAL A 648 -22.35 -1.98 15.29
C VAL A 648 -21.44 -1.46 16.39
N GLY A 649 -20.99 -2.35 17.30
CA GLY A 649 -20.07 -2.00 18.39
C GLY A 649 -18.60 -2.01 17.95
N LEU A 650 -17.73 -1.41 18.77
CA LEU A 650 -16.28 -1.38 18.54
C LEU A 650 -15.69 -2.79 18.28
N ASP A 651 -14.79 -2.91 17.32
CA ASP A 651 -13.80 -4.00 17.32
C ASP A 651 -12.57 -3.50 18.08
N GLY A 652 -12.43 -3.98 19.32
CA GLY A 652 -11.30 -3.68 20.18
C GLY A 652 -10.20 -4.74 20.19
N ASN A 653 -10.34 -5.83 19.42
CA ASN A 653 -9.38 -6.93 19.41
C ASN A 653 -8.64 -7.09 18.05
N GLY A 654 -9.21 -6.54 16.96
CA GLY A 654 -8.68 -6.56 15.60
C GLY A 654 -9.06 -7.79 14.78
N ASP A 655 -10.06 -8.59 15.19
CA ASP A 655 -10.56 -9.77 14.48
C ASP A 655 -11.66 -9.48 13.44
N GLN A 656 -12.01 -8.19 13.30
CA GLN A 656 -13.00 -7.65 12.36
C GLN A 656 -14.44 -8.05 12.70
N HIS A 657 -14.73 -8.24 14.00
CA HIS A 657 -16.08 -8.37 14.54
C HIS A 657 -16.38 -7.38 15.68
N GLY A 658 -17.46 -6.60 15.51
CA GLY A 658 -17.86 -5.58 16.46
C GLY A 658 -18.55 -6.13 17.71
N GLY A 659 -18.07 -5.72 18.89
CA GLY A 659 -18.61 -6.11 20.20
C GLY A 659 -17.58 -6.50 21.25
N ASP A 660 -16.29 -6.45 20.93
CA ASP A 660 -15.18 -6.86 21.80
C ASP A 660 -14.40 -5.65 22.36
N ASP A 661 -14.21 -5.61 23.69
CA ASP A 661 -13.64 -4.45 24.40
C ASP A 661 -12.17 -4.19 24.02
N PHE A 662 -11.84 -2.95 23.66
CA PHE A 662 -10.45 -2.56 23.38
C PHE A 662 -9.65 -2.47 24.67
N THR A 663 -8.44 -3.05 24.71
CA THR A 663 -7.54 -2.96 25.87
C THR A 663 -6.11 -2.58 25.48
N PHE A 664 -5.53 -1.68 26.26
CA PHE A 664 -4.21 -1.10 25.99
C PHE A 664 -3.43 -0.95 27.31
N GLY A 665 -2.11 -1.17 27.29
CA GLY A 665 -1.27 -1.28 28.51
C GLY A 665 -1.28 -2.66 29.17
N THR A 666 -1.58 -3.70 28.39
CA THR A 666 -1.53 -5.11 28.82
C THR A 666 -0.13 -5.71 28.80
N ASP A 667 0.75 -5.24 27.90
CA ASP A 667 2.13 -5.72 27.74
C ASP A 667 3.16 -4.96 28.60
N PRO A 668 4.34 -5.55 28.89
CA PRO A 668 5.36 -4.93 29.74
C PRO A 668 6.17 -3.81 29.08
N ALA A 669 6.15 -3.68 27.75
CA ALA A 669 6.79 -2.55 27.06
C ALA A 669 5.99 -1.29 27.34
N ASP A 670 6.52 -0.37 28.16
CA ASP A 670 5.68 0.60 28.88
C ASP A 670 5.10 1.67 27.95
N LYS A 671 3.84 1.46 27.56
CA LYS A 671 3.09 2.41 26.75
C LYS A 671 2.53 3.58 27.55
N PHE A 672 2.47 3.50 28.89
CA PHE A 672 1.94 4.58 29.72
C PHE A 672 3.03 5.53 30.20
N PHE A 673 3.87 5.10 31.13
CA PHE A 673 4.65 5.99 32.00
C PHE A 673 6.13 5.61 32.04
N ARG A 674 7.00 6.59 32.31
CA ARG A 674 8.43 6.39 32.53
C ARG A 674 8.89 7.14 33.77
N PHE A 675 9.81 6.56 34.52
CA PHE A 675 10.43 7.25 35.66
C PHE A 675 10.97 8.61 35.21
N PHE A 676 10.79 9.65 36.03
CA PHE A 676 11.44 10.92 35.73
C PHE A 676 12.96 10.74 35.79
N GLY A 677 13.60 10.81 34.61
CA GLY A 677 15.01 10.52 34.41
C GLY A 677 15.29 9.54 33.26
N ASP A 678 14.37 8.61 32.98
CA ASP A 678 14.47 7.61 31.90
C ASP A 678 14.38 8.31 30.53
N SER A 679 15.52 8.42 29.84
CA SER A 679 15.67 9.31 28.68
C SER A 679 15.98 8.60 27.37
N ASP A 680 16.42 7.32 27.39
CA ASP A 680 16.43 6.43 26.23
C ASP A 680 15.13 5.60 26.15
N GLY A 681 14.49 5.26 27.26
CA GLY A 681 13.30 4.42 27.30
C GLY A 681 13.53 2.96 27.62
N ASP A 682 14.71 2.59 28.14
CA ASP A 682 15.04 1.19 28.47
C ASP A 682 14.36 0.67 29.75
N ARG A 683 13.60 1.54 30.42
CA ARG A 683 12.79 1.31 31.63
C ARG A 683 13.58 1.27 32.94
N ASP A 684 14.81 1.77 32.96
CA ASP A 684 15.47 2.18 34.21
C ASP A 684 16.00 3.63 34.19
N VAL A 685 16.84 4.02 35.15
CA VAL A 685 17.43 5.37 35.23
C VAL A 685 18.89 5.23 35.63
N ASP A 686 19.75 5.23 34.63
CA ASP A 686 21.10 4.65 34.65
C ASP A 686 22.21 5.72 34.62
N GLY A 687 23.48 5.29 34.62
CA GLY A 687 24.64 6.13 34.37
C GLY A 687 24.62 6.86 33.02
N GLN A 688 23.90 6.34 32.02
CA GLN A 688 23.66 7.01 30.74
C GLN A 688 22.73 8.22 30.90
N ASP A 689 21.57 8.05 31.56
CA ASP A 689 20.67 9.15 31.90
C ASP A 689 21.34 10.21 32.77
N TYR A 690 22.07 9.79 33.80
CA TYR A 690 22.84 10.71 34.64
C TYR A 690 23.88 11.50 33.82
N GLY A 691 24.47 10.85 32.81
CA GLY A 691 25.35 11.49 31.83
C GLY A 691 24.63 12.54 30.99
N ARG A 692 23.39 12.27 30.55
CA ARG A 692 22.55 13.15 29.74
C ARG A 692 21.99 14.32 30.54
N PHE A 693 21.44 14.06 31.73
CA PHE A 693 21.04 15.08 32.72
C PHE A 693 22.20 16.03 33.00
N GLY A 694 23.41 15.49 33.18
CA GLY A 694 24.64 16.26 33.41
C GLY A 694 25.05 17.21 32.27
N LEU A 695 24.49 17.10 31.06
CA LEU A 695 24.68 18.05 29.97
C LEU A 695 23.77 19.29 30.11
N THR A 696 22.52 19.06 30.54
CA THR A 696 21.48 20.10 30.67
C THR A 696 21.36 20.69 32.09
N PHE A 697 22.06 20.16 33.08
CA PHE A 697 21.99 20.72 34.44
C PHE A 697 22.51 22.17 34.50
N LEU A 698 21.74 23.04 35.16
CA LEU A 698 21.89 24.50 35.24
C LEU A 698 21.82 25.19 33.85
N ARG A 699 20.90 24.75 32.99
CA ARG A 699 20.62 25.35 31.68
C ARG A 699 19.18 25.87 31.59
N PRO A 700 18.97 27.15 31.25
CA PRO A 700 17.65 27.65 30.87
C PRO A 700 17.31 27.29 29.43
N SER A 701 16.02 27.33 29.07
CA SER A 701 15.45 27.04 27.75
C SER A 701 15.99 27.88 26.58
N THR A 702 16.88 28.83 26.87
CA THR A 702 17.62 29.65 25.89
C THR A 702 19.05 29.17 25.59
N ASP A 703 19.56 28.16 26.30
CA ASP A 703 20.86 27.53 26.03
C ASP A 703 20.69 26.32 25.08
N PRO A 704 21.47 26.18 23.99
CA PRO A 704 21.40 25.02 23.10
C PRO A 704 21.72 23.65 23.73
N ALA A 705 22.19 23.62 24.98
CA ALA A 705 22.36 22.40 25.78
C ALA A 705 21.18 22.09 26.73
N PHE A 706 20.13 22.92 26.74
CA PHE A 706 18.89 22.64 27.46
C PHE A 706 18.16 21.43 26.85
N ASN A 707 17.60 20.59 27.72
CA ASN A 707 16.72 19.49 27.33
C ASN A 707 15.52 19.45 28.27
N ALA A 708 14.34 19.83 27.75
CA ALA A 708 13.07 19.84 28.47
C ALA A 708 12.68 18.48 29.09
N ILE A 709 13.24 17.37 28.58
CA ILE A 709 13.05 16.03 29.17
C ILE A 709 13.50 15.96 30.64
N PHE A 710 14.30 16.93 31.10
CA PHE A 710 14.76 17.06 32.47
C PHE A 710 14.30 18.35 33.18
N ASP A 711 13.46 19.18 32.56
CA ASP A 711 12.67 20.23 33.24
C ASP A 711 11.42 19.52 33.81
N SER A 712 11.26 19.55 35.13
CA SER A 712 10.30 18.68 35.83
C SER A 712 9.18 19.44 36.55
N ASP A 713 9.37 20.72 36.85
CA ASP A 713 8.31 21.60 37.36
C ASP A 713 7.84 22.67 36.36
N GLY A 714 8.48 22.75 35.18
CA GLY A 714 8.01 23.51 34.02
C GLY A 714 8.34 25.00 34.12
N ASP A 715 9.48 25.36 34.70
CA ASP A 715 9.85 26.74 35.03
C ASP A 715 10.80 27.42 34.01
N ASP A 716 11.09 26.74 32.89
CA ASP A 716 11.99 27.13 31.80
C ASP A 716 13.50 26.98 32.11
N ASP A 717 13.92 26.32 33.20
CA ASP A 717 15.31 25.82 33.36
C ASP A 717 15.45 24.36 33.87
N VAL A 718 16.63 23.96 34.34
CA VAL A 718 16.91 22.61 34.87
C VAL A 718 17.84 22.74 36.06
N ASP A 719 17.28 22.59 37.25
CA ASP A 719 17.77 23.16 38.51
C ASP A 719 18.03 22.06 39.57
N GLY A 720 18.41 22.48 40.79
CA GLY A 720 18.47 21.62 41.97
C GLY A 720 17.14 20.95 42.35
N GLN A 721 15.98 21.46 41.90
CA GLN A 721 14.67 20.81 42.04
C GLN A 721 14.59 19.54 41.17
N ASP A 722 14.93 19.65 39.88
CA ASP A 722 14.90 18.52 38.94
C ASP A 722 15.99 17.50 39.25
N TYR A 723 17.18 17.96 39.65
CA TYR A 723 18.21 17.06 40.17
C TYR A 723 17.75 16.33 41.44
N GLY A 724 16.92 16.97 42.26
CA GLY A 724 16.25 16.35 43.39
C GLY A 724 15.35 15.20 42.94
N ARG A 725 14.45 15.45 41.98
CA ARG A 725 13.49 14.47 41.44
C ARG A 725 14.17 13.34 40.67
N PHE A 726 15.13 13.65 39.81
CA PHE A 726 15.99 12.67 39.11
C PHE A 726 16.70 11.77 40.13
N GLY A 727 17.23 12.36 41.20
CA GLY A 727 17.89 11.65 42.30
C GLY A 727 16.98 10.73 43.11
N GLU A 728 15.65 10.86 43.01
CA GLU A 728 14.72 9.88 43.58
C GLU A 728 14.58 8.64 42.69
N SER A 729 14.62 8.80 41.36
CA SER A 729 14.51 7.72 40.36
C SER A 729 15.83 6.99 40.09
N PHE A 730 16.97 7.65 40.26
CA PHE A 730 18.28 7.12 39.87
C PHE A 730 18.59 5.73 40.47
N LEU A 731 18.99 4.79 39.62
CA LEU A 731 19.18 3.36 39.89
C LEU A 731 17.92 2.58 40.31
N ARG A 732 16.72 3.07 39.94
CA ARG A 732 15.49 2.27 39.90
C ARG A 732 15.26 1.72 38.49
N GLN A 733 14.77 0.49 38.44
CA GLN A 733 14.31 -0.20 37.23
C GLN A 733 12.84 -0.61 37.40
N LEU A 734 12.02 -0.42 36.36
CA LEU A 734 10.63 -0.88 36.37
C LEU A 734 10.58 -2.42 36.33
N PRO A 735 9.56 -3.06 36.93
CA PRO A 735 9.40 -4.52 36.80
C PRO A 735 9.27 -4.97 35.34
N MET A 736 9.95 -6.07 35.01
CA MET A 736 9.64 -6.91 33.84
C MET A 736 8.32 -7.66 34.04
#